data_AF-A0A0D1XUL7-F1
#
_entry.id   AF-A0A0D1XUL7-F1
#
_cell.length_a   1.000
_cell.length_b   1.000
_cell.length_c   1.000
_cell.angle_alpha   90.00
_cell.angle_beta   90.00
_cell.angle_gamma   90.00
#
_symmetry.space_group_name_H-M   'P 1'
#
loop_
_entity.id
_entity.type
_entity.pdbx_description
1 polymer ?
#
loop_
_entity_poly.entity_id
_entity_poly.type
_entity_poly.pdbx_seq_one_letter_code
_entity_poly.pdbx_strand_id
1 'polypeptide(L)'
;MAAGKVKSPSKLAHVVFRTNNYHDMVEYYKIFLGADVSYENDILCFLRYDDEHHRIAIIGLPGTTAKVTDSSGLHHTAFSFDTLDDLMLSYTQRKELGIKPSWCVNHGPTTSIYYKDPDGNEIETQVDNFDTADEANEFMSSKSFAENPIGTDFDPEELIKRINSGEDQRILKRRVEIAPAAGPEIDNNIVVIPTPEINGTSDEAQTIPQSLSDGAASKVSRKQIQRPLTRLSSTTASPNQGPDDHLRHNDSVTQTHVDSFPGLTAASDCTSLWDGFARNMAVDMDLVTAPIAEGIRDRGIPLPEEIDSEDHGDASYLGICSRAGIDWISQRTNNDDFISSAQKFVTGVNLTLKLPRPPSSIRAPEPDRATAENWATAFFEESFEHRIGLVRRDQFNSKLHTPWSSSSSDPGWYALRNVVYAIGSRLALASDQLPSYAAARDTSWGYFENALSVHVELLYLRTDSNAVEALLLMAFYAEAISSPAVEFLLLSNAIRLAQSKGFHRPIAAGIGISEEEIETRCWLWWCLYLFDKILTSRACRSPCINDDDFDLAIPSAPRRQTAASLEFFKCAIQHARLSSLVTRKLYSPRALTVPMTERLNVTSELDNQIRQWWAQLPATFRNRPTPKLFRENPHVDQTQWSYINLAYHGTLCAIHNVITYPWVQSKSNLFQQQKMRTQVEESSRIVANASRSIASLTQQFEVTSASHVWQAFYYPIVSHINLFLQILQDPRSQSAEADLALMEVVAGSISRIDVATRGDLKFSFARDLANIARNAIHAAKEPVSDALPSLGLHGNEMSHDAFSTDSSYIEDSGLLSWESSEWAFQFPALGGVGLID
;
A
#
# COMPACT_ATOMS: atom_id res chain seq x y z
N MET A 1 31.19 1.17 13.47
CA MET A 1 31.69 1.90 12.29
C MET A 1 30.64 2.95 11.96
N ALA A 2 30.98 4.25 11.96
CA ALA A 2 30.05 5.26 11.46
C ALA A 2 29.66 4.86 10.02
N ALA A 3 28.37 4.77 9.70
CA ALA A 3 27.93 4.51 8.34
C ALA A 3 28.59 5.56 7.44
N GLY A 4 29.55 5.13 6.61
CA GLY A 4 30.34 6.04 5.79
C GLY A 4 29.44 6.79 4.82
N LYS A 5 29.78 8.05 4.52
CA LYS A 5 29.11 8.83 3.47
C LYS A 5 29.04 7.97 2.19
N VAL A 6 27.83 7.80 1.65
CA VAL A 6 27.65 7.16 0.33
C VAL A 6 28.54 7.87 -0.68
N LYS A 7 29.28 7.10 -1.48
CA LYS A 7 30.24 7.65 -2.44
C LYS A 7 29.49 8.52 -3.46
N SER A 8 29.81 9.80 -3.50
CA SER A 8 29.21 10.73 -4.46
C SER A 8 29.66 10.39 -5.90
N PRO A 9 28.77 10.50 -6.90
CA PRO A 9 29.16 10.41 -8.31
C PRO A 9 30.13 11.54 -8.67
N SER A 10 30.99 11.32 -9.67
CA SER A 10 31.98 12.32 -10.09
C SER A 10 31.38 13.47 -10.90
N LYS A 11 30.30 13.22 -11.65
CA LYS A 11 29.51 14.21 -12.41
C LYS A 11 28.14 13.64 -12.79
N LEU A 12 27.18 14.51 -13.08
CA LEU A 12 25.97 14.13 -13.82
C LEU A 12 26.35 13.98 -15.30
N ALA A 13 26.11 12.82 -15.90
CA ALA A 13 26.51 12.56 -17.29
C ALA A 13 25.52 13.18 -18.29
N HIS A 14 24.26 12.70 -18.30
CA HIS A 14 23.24 13.13 -19.26
C HIS A 14 21.81 13.07 -18.71
N VAL A 15 20.89 13.75 -19.38
CA VAL A 15 19.43 13.68 -19.17
C VAL A 15 18.77 13.13 -20.44
N VAL A 16 17.79 12.24 -20.28
CA VAL A 16 17.08 11.59 -21.39
C VAL A 16 15.61 12.00 -21.40
N PHE A 17 15.15 12.57 -22.51
CA PHE A 17 13.74 12.90 -22.73
C PHE A 17 13.06 11.85 -23.60
N ARG A 18 11.84 11.48 -23.24
CA ARG A 18 10.91 10.76 -24.12
C ARG A 18 9.93 11.76 -24.70
N THR A 19 9.60 11.63 -25.97
CA THR A 19 8.74 12.61 -26.65
C THR A 19 7.91 11.94 -27.75
N ASN A 20 6.73 12.50 -28.03
CA ASN A 20 5.98 12.27 -29.25
C ASN A 20 6.22 13.37 -30.31
N ASN A 21 6.96 14.43 -29.97
CA ASN A 21 7.35 15.56 -30.82
C ASN A 21 8.85 15.49 -31.18
N TYR A 22 9.30 14.31 -31.62
CA TYR A 22 10.73 13.98 -31.73
C TYR A 22 11.57 14.98 -32.51
N HIS A 23 11.15 15.35 -33.74
CA HIS A 23 11.95 16.25 -34.59
C HIS A 23 12.04 17.67 -34.01
N ASP A 24 10.93 18.19 -33.48
CA ASP A 24 10.89 19.55 -32.91
C ASP A 24 11.75 19.63 -31.64
N MET A 25 11.72 18.58 -30.80
CA MET A 25 12.59 18.48 -29.63
C MET A 25 14.08 18.45 -30.02
N VAL A 26 14.44 17.66 -31.03
CA VAL A 26 15.84 17.57 -31.49
C VAL A 26 16.34 18.90 -32.03
N GLU A 27 15.59 19.55 -32.92
CA GLU A 27 15.96 20.85 -33.49
C GLU A 27 15.99 21.95 -32.41
N TYR A 28 15.04 21.93 -31.47
CA TYR A 28 15.04 22.87 -30.37
C TYR A 28 16.31 22.77 -29.52
N TYR A 29 16.71 21.57 -29.08
CA TYR A 29 17.90 21.43 -28.23
C TYR A 29 19.23 21.66 -28.98
N LYS A 30 19.29 21.38 -30.30
CA LYS A 30 20.42 21.80 -31.15
C LYS A 30 20.62 23.32 -31.10
N ILE A 31 19.54 24.07 -31.28
CA ILE A 31 19.57 25.54 -31.30
C ILE A 31 19.76 26.11 -29.89
N PHE A 32 18.97 25.65 -28.92
CA PHE A 32 18.90 26.21 -27.58
C PHE A 32 20.24 26.12 -26.82
N LEU A 33 20.95 24.99 -26.99
CA LEU A 33 22.23 24.73 -26.33
C LEU A 33 23.44 24.97 -27.24
N GLY A 34 23.24 25.27 -28.53
CA GLY A 34 24.32 25.26 -29.51
C GLY A 34 24.99 23.88 -29.61
N ALA A 35 24.20 22.81 -29.53
CA ALA A 35 24.69 21.44 -29.39
C ALA A 35 25.00 20.78 -30.74
N ASP A 36 26.07 19.99 -30.75
CA ASP A 36 26.42 19.07 -31.84
C ASP A 36 25.74 17.71 -31.66
N VAL A 37 25.41 17.07 -32.78
CA VAL A 37 24.86 15.71 -32.79
C VAL A 37 25.98 14.69 -32.72
N SER A 38 25.98 13.86 -31.67
CA SER A 38 26.85 12.69 -31.56
C SER A 38 26.31 11.50 -32.36
N TYR A 39 24.98 11.34 -32.38
CA TYR A 39 24.28 10.29 -33.13
C TYR A 39 22.80 10.69 -33.29
N GLU A 40 22.20 10.43 -34.44
CA GLU A 40 20.78 10.69 -34.70
C GLU A 40 20.22 9.66 -35.70
N ASN A 41 19.03 9.15 -35.40
CA ASN A 41 18.19 8.38 -36.31
C ASN A 41 16.71 8.81 -36.15
N ASP A 42 15.77 8.06 -36.73
CA ASP A 42 14.34 8.44 -36.72
C ASP A 42 13.64 8.35 -35.35
N ILE A 43 14.27 7.74 -34.33
CA ILE A 43 13.68 7.51 -32.99
C ILE A 43 14.59 7.92 -31.82
N LEU A 44 15.88 8.19 -32.05
CA LEU A 44 16.87 8.42 -31.00
C LEU A 44 17.93 9.43 -31.46
N CYS A 45 18.15 10.46 -30.66
CA CYS A 45 19.20 11.47 -30.86
C CYS A 45 20.03 11.65 -29.59
N PHE A 46 21.35 11.81 -29.75
CA PHE A 46 22.31 12.15 -28.71
C PHE A 46 22.99 13.49 -29.05
N LEU A 47 22.86 14.47 -28.16
CA LEU A 47 23.34 15.84 -28.31
C LEU A 47 24.42 16.14 -27.27
N ARG A 48 25.50 16.82 -27.69
CA ARG A 48 26.62 17.24 -26.83
C ARG A 48 26.96 18.72 -27.08
N TYR A 49 27.50 19.40 -26.07
CA TYR A 49 28.01 20.76 -26.19
C TYR A 49 29.31 20.98 -25.39
N ASP A 50 29.85 19.91 -24.77
CA ASP A 50 31.09 19.93 -23.99
C ASP A 50 31.91 18.64 -24.20
N ASP A 51 32.77 18.28 -23.24
CA ASP A 51 33.68 17.13 -23.31
C ASP A 51 33.00 15.76 -23.12
N GLU A 52 31.72 15.73 -22.71
CA GLU A 52 30.97 14.49 -22.55
C GLU A 52 30.43 13.96 -23.90
N HIS A 53 30.35 12.64 -24.06
CA HIS A 53 29.89 12.03 -25.30
C HIS A 53 28.46 12.44 -25.70
N HIS A 54 27.61 12.75 -24.73
CA HIS A 54 26.33 13.46 -24.88
C HIS A 54 25.83 13.95 -23.52
N ARG A 55 25.12 15.08 -23.52
CA ARG A 55 24.46 15.67 -22.35
C ARG A 55 22.95 15.50 -22.40
N ILE A 56 22.37 15.50 -23.60
CA ILE A 56 20.94 15.31 -23.82
C ILE A 56 20.74 14.13 -24.76
N ALA A 57 19.82 13.25 -24.40
CA ALA A 57 19.31 12.21 -25.27
C ALA A 57 17.81 12.40 -25.47
N ILE A 58 17.33 12.24 -26.70
CA ILE A 58 15.90 12.40 -27.04
C ILE A 58 15.45 11.10 -27.69
N ILE A 59 14.40 10.51 -27.14
CA ILE A 59 13.79 9.25 -27.60
C ILE A 59 12.38 9.54 -28.10
N GLY A 60 12.16 9.37 -29.40
CA GLY A 60 10.85 9.35 -30.02
C GLY A 60 10.12 8.05 -29.68
N LEU A 61 9.17 8.10 -28.75
CA LEU A 61 8.44 6.93 -28.29
C LEU A 61 6.93 7.05 -28.61
N PRO A 62 6.43 6.29 -29.61
CA PRO A 62 5.01 6.30 -29.97
C PRO A 62 4.12 5.97 -28.76
N GLY A 63 3.09 6.79 -28.52
CA GLY A 63 2.19 6.64 -27.38
C GLY A 63 2.56 7.46 -26.13
N THR A 64 3.66 8.22 -26.16
CA THR A 64 3.94 9.24 -25.13
C THR A 64 2.86 10.32 -25.16
N THR A 65 2.26 10.60 -24.01
CA THR A 65 1.24 11.65 -23.84
C THR A 65 1.88 12.97 -23.44
N ALA A 66 1.18 14.09 -23.67
CA ALA A 66 1.64 15.42 -23.24
C ALA A 66 1.93 15.47 -21.74
N LYS A 67 2.88 16.33 -21.34
CA LYS A 67 3.23 16.58 -19.94
C LYS A 67 2.01 17.13 -19.18
N VAL A 68 1.72 16.51 -18.03
CA VAL A 68 0.67 16.98 -17.10
C VAL A 68 1.33 17.91 -16.08
N THR A 69 1.00 19.20 -16.14
CA THR A 69 1.76 20.29 -15.49
C THR A 69 1.69 20.30 -13.95
N ASP A 70 0.65 19.70 -13.36
CA ASP A 70 0.42 19.60 -11.92
C ASP A 70 0.76 18.21 -11.33
N SER A 71 1.32 17.32 -12.15
CA SER A 71 1.77 15.99 -11.71
C SER A 71 3.18 16.01 -11.10
N SER A 72 3.46 15.09 -10.17
CA SER A 72 4.82 14.91 -9.63
C SER A 72 5.79 14.45 -10.72
N GLY A 73 6.97 15.06 -10.80
CA GLY A 73 7.98 14.73 -11.81
C GLY A 73 9.17 15.68 -11.79
N LEU A 74 9.98 15.64 -12.86
CA LEU A 74 11.09 16.56 -13.06
C LEU A 74 10.53 17.99 -13.29
N HIS A 75 10.90 18.94 -12.42
CA HIS A 75 10.47 20.33 -12.55
C HIS A 75 11.19 20.99 -13.74
N HIS A 76 12.51 21.10 -13.67
CA HIS A 76 13.35 21.70 -14.71
C HIS A 76 14.73 21.03 -14.78
N THR A 77 15.48 21.31 -15.85
CA THR A 77 16.92 21.04 -15.97
C THR A 77 17.69 22.34 -16.06
N ALA A 78 18.78 22.48 -15.30
CA ALA A 78 19.53 23.73 -15.21
C ALA A 78 20.90 23.62 -15.90
N PHE A 79 21.26 24.64 -16.68
CA PHE A 79 22.54 24.79 -17.36
C PHE A 79 23.25 26.06 -16.90
N SER A 80 24.44 25.92 -16.34
CA SER A 80 25.25 27.06 -15.88
C SER A 80 26.15 27.61 -16.98
N PHE A 81 26.28 28.93 -17.01
CA PHE A 81 27.28 29.67 -17.75
C PHE A 81 28.38 30.18 -16.80
N ASP A 82 29.59 30.35 -17.32
CA ASP A 82 30.74 30.80 -16.52
C ASP A 82 30.60 32.26 -16.08
N THR A 83 30.03 33.10 -16.94
CA THR A 83 29.92 34.55 -16.69
C THR A 83 28.51 35.08 -16.92
N LEU A 84 28.22 36.23 -16.30
CA LEU A 84 26.94 36.92 -16.52
C LEU A 84 26.82 37.43 -17.96
N ASP A 85 27.94 37.82 -18.57
CA ASP A 85 27.99 38.23 -19.97
C ASP A 85 27.58 37.08 -20.90
N ASP A 86 28.08 35.86 -20.65
CA ASP A 86 27.75 34.69 -21.47
C ASP A 86 26.26 34.32 -21.34
N LEU A 87 25.70 34.38 -20.12
CA LEU A 87 24.28 34.15 -19.90
C LEU A 87 23.42 35.17 -20.68
N MET A 88 23.79 36.46 -20.65
CA MET A 88 23.06 37.52 -21.36
C MET A 88 23.26 37.48 -22.88
N LEU A 89 24.44 37.09 -23.35
CA LEU A 89 24.71 36.84 -24.76
C LEU A 89 23.83 35.70 -25.26
N SER A 90 23.77 34.59 -24.52
CA SER A 90 22.95 33.44 -24.85
C SER A 90 21.45 33.79 -24.86
N TYR A 91 20.99 34.59 -23.90
CA TYR A 91 19.63 35.16 -23.92
C TYR A 91 19.33 35.93 -25.21
N THR A 92 20.24 36.83 -25.61
CA THR A 92 20.05 37.70 -26.79
C THR A 92 19.97 36.86 -28.07
N GLN A 93 20.86 35.89 -28.23
CA GLN A 93 20.88 34.97 -29.37
C GLN A 93 19.60 34.15 -29.46
N ARG A 94 19.12 33.59 -28.34
CA ARG A 94 17.85 32.85 -28.28
C ARG A 94 16.66 33.73 -28.65
N LYS A 95 16.63 34.97 -28.16
CA LYS A 95 15.57 35.94 -28.45
C LYS A 95 15.51 36.29 -29.94
N GLU A 96 16.65 36.49 -30.59
CA GLU A 96 16.74 36.73 -32.04
C GLU A 96 16.19 35.56 -32.87
N LEU A 97 16.31 34.34 -32.36
CA LEU A 97 15.77 33.11 -32.94
C LEU A 97 14.30 32.83 -32.53
N GLY A 98 13.66 33.75 -31.81
CA GLY A 98 12.26 33.64 -31.39
C GLY A 98 12.03 32.84 -30.11
N ILE A 99 13.08 32.35 -29.45
CA ILE A 99 12.99 31.62 -28.18
C ILE A 99 12.99 32.65 -27.03
N LYS A 100 11.83 32.84 -26.42
CA LYS A 100 11.61 33.82 -25.35
C LYS A 100 11.58 33.15 -23.98
N PRO A 101 12.09 33.81 -22.92
CA PRO A 101 11.99 33.27 -21.57
C PRO A 101 10.54 33.25 -21.08
N SER A 102 10.22 32.29 -20.21
CA SER A 102 8.98 32.25 -19.45
C SER A 102 9.09 32.98 -18.12
N TRP A 103 10.29 33.04 -17.52
CA TRP A 103 10.52 33.72 -16.24
C TRP A 103 12.00 34.08 -16.07
N CYS A 104 12.29 35.25 -15.48
CA CYS A 104 13.65 35.74 -15.23
C CYS A 104 13.75 36.17 -13.76
N VAL A 105 14.61 35.52 -12.99
CA VAL A 105 14.65 35.67 -11.54
C VAL A 105 16.07 35.60 -11.00
N ASN A 106 16.39 36.46 -10.04
CA ASN A 106 17.59 36.33 -9.23
C ASN A 106 17.20 35.64 -7.92
N HIS A 107 17.53 34.35 -7.80
CA HIS A 107 17.26 33.54 -6.61
C HIS A 107 18.11 33.97 -5.41
N GLY A 108 19.23 34.65 -5.64
CA GLY A 108 20.22 34.98 -4.62
C GLY A 108 21.51 34.21 -4.83
N PRO A 109 21.55 32.87 -4.68
CA PRO A 109 22.73 32.09 -5.06
C PRO A 109 22.99 32.12 -6.57
N THR A 110 21.94 32.22 -7.39
CA THR A 110 22.04 32.22 -8.85
C THR A 110 21.18 33.31 -9.49
N THR A 111 21.60 33.78 -10.67
CA THR A 111 20.79 34.60 -11.58
C THR A 111 20.33 33.73 -12.73
N SER A 112 19.01 33.57 -12.88
CA SER A 112 18.41 32.48 -13.67
C SER A 112 17.36 32.98 -14.67
N ILE A 113 17.33 32.34 -15.84
CA ILE A 113 16.36 32.56 -16.91
C ILE A 113 15.75 31.21 -17.28
N TYR A 114 14.42 31.11 -17.16
CA TYR A 114 13.64 29.92 -17.47
C TYR A 114 13.01 29.99 -18.87
N TYR A 115 12.99 28.85 -19.54
CA TYR A 115 12.40 28.61 -20.87
C TYR A 115 11.56 27.33 -20.85
N LYS A 116 10.78 27.10 -21.91
CA LYS A 116 10.05 25.84 -22.13
C LYS A 116 10.46 25.24 -23.47
N ASP A 117 10.75 23.94 -23.47
CA ASP A 117 10.92 23.18 -24.70
C ASP A 117 9.57 22.84 -25.37
N PRO A 118 9.55 22.26 -26.58
CA PRO A 118 8.31 21.92 -27.29
C PRO A 118 7.34 20.99 -26.53
N ASP A 119 7.84 20.19 -25.60
CA ASP A 119 7.02 19.30 -24.76
C ASP A 119 6.56 19.98 -23.45
N GLY A 120 6.96 21.23 -23.21
CA GLY A 120 6.66 21.99 -22.00
C GLY A 120 7.54 21.60 -20.80
N ASN A 121 8.69 20.96 -21.02
CA ASN A 121 9.69 20.82 -19.96
C ASN A 121 10.35 22.17 -19.70
N GLU A 122 10.57 22.48 -18.43
CA GLU A 122 11.21 23.73 -18.07
C GLU A 122 12.73 23.57 -18.14
N ILE A 123 13.39 24.57 -18.70
CA ILE A 123 14.84 24.65 -18.81
C ILE A 123 15.29 25.93 -18.13
N GLU A 124 16.18 25.80 -17.16
CA GLU A 124 16.83 26.91 -16.50
C GLU A 124 18.21 27.13 -17.12
N THR A 125 18.54 28.39 -17.38
CA THR A 125 19.91 28.82 -17.67
C THR A 125 20.34 29.81 -16.61
N GLN A 126 21.52 29.63 -16.05
CA GLN A 126 21.93 30.39 -14.87
C GLN A 126 23.40 30.76 -14.87
N VAL A 127 23.76 31.66 -13.96
CA VAL A 127 25.15 31.91 -13.53
C VAL A 127 25.17 31.99 -12.01
N ASP A 128 26.23 31.49 -11.39
CA ASP A 128 26.44 31.64 -9.95
C ASP A 128 26.72 33.10 -9.57
N ASN A 129 26.07 33.58 -8.52
CA ASN A 129 26.24 34.95 -8.02
C ASN A 129 27.43 35.10 -7.07
N PHE A 130 28.02 33.99 -6.62
CA PHE A 130 29.16 33.91 -5.71
C PHE A 130 30.36 33.25 -6.39
N ASP A 131 31.57 33.56 -5.93
CA ASP A 131 32.80 33.03 -6.54
C ASP A 131 33.04 31.56 -6.14
N THR A 132 32.42 31.10 -5.04
CA THR A 132 32.54 29.72 -4.55
C THR A 132 31.19 29.14 -4.10
N ALA A 133 31.06 27.82 -4.19
CA ALA A 133 29.89 27.10 -3.70
C ALA A 133 29.69 27.25 -2.18
N ASP A 134 30.77 27.41 -1.40
CA ASP A 134 30.69 27.60 0.05
C ASP A 134 30.05 28.94 0.41
N GLU A 135 30.39 30.02 -0.31
CA GLU A 135 29.75 31.33 -0.14
C GLU A 135 28.26 31.29 -0.51
N ALA A 136 27.90 30.58 -1.59
CA ALA A 136 26.50 30.36 -1.95
C ALA A 136 25.74 29.57 -0.86
N ASN A 137 26.35 28.53 -0.29
CA ASN A 137 25.79 27.75 0.82
C ASN A 137 25.60 28.58 2.10
N GLU A 138 26.54 29.49 2.38
CA GLU A 138 26.42 30.43 3.50
C GLU A 138 25.24 31.40 3.28
N PHE A 139 25.09 31.93 2.06
CA PHE A 139 23.95 32.77 1.70
C PHE A 139 22.62 32.01 1.83
N MET A 140 22.52 30.77 1.33
CA MET A 140 21.32 29.94 1.45
C MET A 140 20.96 29.60 2.90
N SER A 141 21.95 29.59 3.81
CA SER A 141 21.74 29.39 5.24
C SER A 141 21.35 30.69 5.98
N SER A 142 21.32 31.82 5.28
CA SER A 142 21.05 33.14 5.86
C SER A 142 19.55 33.42 6.07
N LYS A 143 19.27 34.38 6.94
CA LYS A 143 17.90 34.89 7.16
C LYS A 143 17.31 35.51 5.88
N SER A 144 18.14 36.13 5.04
CA SER A 144 17.71 36.76 3.77
C SER A 144 17.13 35.74 2.81
N PHE A 145 17.76 34.57 2.70
CA PHE A 145 17.26 33.49 1.85
C PHE A 145 16.00 32.85 2.44
N ALA A 146 15.94 32.66 3.77
CA ALA A 146 14.74 32.13 4.43
C ALA A 146 13.50 33.05 4.28
N GLU A 147 13.69 34.37 4.22
CA GLU A 147 12.60 35.35 4.03
C GLU A 147 12.06 35.36 2.59
N ASN A 148 12.92 35.14 1.60
CA ASN A 148 12.53 35.04 0.20
C ASN A 148 13.36 33.96 -0.52
N PRO A 149 12.96 32.68 -0.50
CA PRO A 149 13.69 31.61 -1.17
C PRO A 149 13.42 31.58 -2.69
N ILE A 150 12.36 32.25 -3.15
CA ILE A 150 11.96 32.30 -4.57
C ILE A 150 12.84 33.29 -5.34
N GLY A 151 13.20 34.42 -4.73
CA GLY A 151 14.04 35.43 -5.37
C GLY A 151 13.28 36.64 -5.85
N THR A 152 13.92 37.43 -6.72
CA THR A 152 13.39 38.70 -7.21
C THR A 152 13.51 38.75 -8.72
N ASP A 153 12.41 39.08 -9.38
CA ASP A 153 12.36 39.20 -10.84
C ASP A 153 13.33 40.28 -11.33
N PHE A 154 13.92 40.05 -12.50
CA PHE A 154 14.71 41.05 -13.20
C PHE A 154 14.34 41.10 -14.69
N ASP A 155 14.54 42.27 -15.29
CA ASP A 155 14.42 42.43 -16.75
C ASP A 155 15.79 42.21 -17.40
N PRO A 156 15.96 41.16 -18.24
CA PRO A 156 17.22 40.92 -18.95
C PRO A 156 17.68 42.10 -19.82
N GLU A 157 16.75 42.84 -20.41
CA GLU A 157 17.09 44.00 -21.26
C GLU A 157 17.70 45.14 -20.44
N GLU A 158 17.21 45.35 -19.22
CA GLU A 158 17.77 46.33 -18.32
C GLU A 158 19.12 45.87 -17.77
N LEU A 159 19.26 44.58 -17.47
CA LEU A 159 20.52 44.00 -17.04
C LEU A 159 21.61 44.14 -18.12
N ILE A 160 21.27 43.88 -19.39
CA ILE A 160 22.18 44.07 -20.54
C ILE A 160 22.63 45.53 -20.67
N LYS A 161 21.73 46.51 -20.52
CA LYS A 161 22.12 47.94 -20.55
C LYS A 161 23.12 48.27 -19.44
N ARG A 162 22.90 47.75 -18.24
CA ARG A 162 23.77 48.00 -17.07
C ARG A 162 25.15 47.35 -17.26
N ILE A 163 25.19 46.13 -17.80
CA ILE A 163 26.44 45.47 -18.22
C ILE A 163 27.18 46.34 -19.25
N ASN A 164 26.50 46.77 -20.31
CA ASN A 164 27.10 47.60 -21.38
C ASN A 164 27.56 48.98 -20.89
N SER A 165 26.99 49.48 -19.78
CA SER A 165 27.43 50.71 -19.13
C SER A 165 28.72 50.56 -18.31
N GLY A 166 29.21 49.32 -18.13
CA GLY A 166 30.40 49.00 -17.36
C GLY A 166 30.17 48.91 -15.84
N GLU A 167 28.94 48.65 -15.41
CA GLU A 167 28.64 48.45 -13.98
C GLU A 167 29.29 47.15 -13.46
N ASP A 168 29.80 47.18 -12.22
CA ASP A 168 30.49 46.03 -11.62
C ASP A 168 29.55 44.81 -11.51
N GLN A 169 29.95 43.68 -12.11
CA GLN A 169 29.16 42.46 -12.12
C GLN A 169 28.83 41.93 -10.71
N ARG A 170 29.65 42.21 -9.69
CA ARG A 170 29.34 41.83 -8.30
C ARG A 170 28.11 42.57 -7.78
N ILE A 171 27.90 43.80 -8.24
CA ILE A 171 26.71 44.60 -7.89
C ILE A 171 25.51 44.08 -8.69
N LEU A 172 25.70 43.74 -9.97
CA LEU A 172 24.65 43.23 -10.84
C LEU A 172 24.11 41.86 -10.42
N LYS A 173 24.98 40.97 -9.95
CA LYS A 173 24.63 39.63 -9.45
C LYS A 173 23.97 39.65 -8.07
N ARG A 174 24.11 40.74 -7.30
CA ARG A 174 23.52 40.83 -5.97
C ARG A 174 21.99 40.94 -6.05
N ARG A 175 21.29 39.98 -5.42
CA ARG A 175 19.83 40.02 -5.32
C ARG A 175 19.36 41.29 -4.59
N VAL A 176 18.43 41.99 -5.21
CA VAL A 176 17.79 43.17 -4.60
C VAL A 176 16.68 42.69 -3.70
N GLU A 177 16.79 42.94 -2.39
CA GLU A 177 15.78 42.52 -1.42
C GLU A 177 14.55 43.46 -1.50
N ILE A 178 13.55 43.04 -2.29
CA ILE A 178 12.22 43.66 -2.39
C ILE A 178 11.21 42.63 -1.85
N ALA A 179 10.06 43.08 -1.34
CA ALA A 179 8.95 42.20 -0.96
C ALA A 179 8.66 41.16 -2.09
N PRO A 180 8.31 39.90 -1.75
CA PRO A 180 8.37 38.77 -2.67
C PRO A 180 7.64 39.06 -3.99
N ALA A 181 8.32 38.81 -5.10
CA ALA A 181 7.69 38.81 -6.42
C ALA A 181 6.56 37.78 -6.43
N ALA A 182 5.41 38.13 -7.00
CA ALA A 182 4.41 37.12 -7.33
C ALA A 182 5.07 36.15 -8.31
N GLY A 183 5.24 34.89 -7.91
CA GLY A 183 5.72 33.84 -8.82
C GLY A 183 4.88 33.85 -10.11
N PRO A 184 5.38 33.26 -11.21
CA PRO A 184 4.79 33.41 -12.53
C PRO A 184 3.28 33.16 -12.50
N GLU A 185 2.49 34.16 -12.89
CA GLU A 185 1.09 33.92 -13.23
C GLU A 185 1.08 32.89 -14.36
N ILE A 186 0.31 31.82 -14.17
CA ILE A 186 0.06 30.82 -15.21
C ILE A 186 -0.78 31.50 -16.29
N ASP A 187 -0.12 32.17 -17.23
CA ASP A 187 -0.78 32.75 -18.40
C ASP A 187 -1.15 31.60 -19.35
N ASN A 188 -2.44 31.25 -19.37
CA ASN A 188 -3.02 30.22 -20.24
C ASN A 188 -3.20 30.70 -21.70
N ASN A 189 -2.54 31.78 -22.11
CA ASN A 189 -2.58 32.24 -23.49
C ASN A 189 -1.39 31.73 -24.29
N ILE A 190 -1.65 30.72 -25.11
CA ILE A 190 -0.80 30.36 -26.25
C ILE A 190 -0.73 31.58 -27.18
N VAL A 191 0.43 32.24 -27.22
CA VAL A 191 0.76 33.14 -28.33
C VAL A 191 1.11 32.27 -29.52
N VAL A 192 0.16 32.15 -30.45
CA VAL A 192 0.43 31.61 -31.79
C VAL A 192 1.41 32.57 -32.47
N ILE A 193 2.63 32.11 -32.74
CA ILE A 193 3.55 32.78 -33.65
C ILE A 193 2.97 32.62 -35.06
N PRO A 194 2.64 33.71 -35.79
CA PRO A 194 2.19 33.58 -37.17
C PRO A 194 3.40 33.21 -38.04
N THR A 195 3.26 32.14 -38.83
CA THR A 195 4.12 31.90 -39.99
C THR A 195 3.96 33.04 -41.00
N PRO A 196 5.02 33.44 -41.70
CA PRO A 196 4.96 34.52 -42.68
C PRO A 196 4.24 34.02 -43.95
N GLU A 197 3.05 34.55 -44.24
CA GLU A 197 2.43 34.35 -45.55
C GLU A 197 2.94 35.37 -46.57
N ILE A 198 3.33 34.81 -47.71
CA ILE A 198 3.81 35.47 -48.91
C ILE A 198 2.63 36.13 -49.64
N ASN A 199 2.83 37.40 -49.97
CA ASN A 199 2.07 38.27 -50.89
C ASN A 199 0.95 37.66 -51.75
N GLY A 200 -0.24 38.26 -51.66
CA GLY A 200 -1.34 38.10 -52.62
C GLY A 200 -2.37 39.23 -52.55
N THR A 201 -2.08 40.32 -53.25
CA THR A 201 -2.89 41.46 -53.75
C THR A 201 -4.40 41.60 -53.50
N SER A 202 -4.79 42.89 -53.35
CA SER A 202 -6.05 43.59 -53.70
C SER A 202 -7.25 43.40 -52.75
N ASP A 203 -8.09 44.38 -52.39
CA ASP A 203 -8.15 45.84 -52.52
C ASP A 203 -9.30 46.32 -51.61
N GLU A 204 -9.32 47.62 -51.31
CA GLU A 204 -10.50 48.43 -50.90
C GLU A 204 -11.03 48.42 -49.45
N ALA A 205 -10.60 49.50 -48.77
CA ALA A 205 -11.19 50.32 -47.72
C ALA A 205 -12.71 50.31 -47.50
N GLN A 206 -13.15 50.51 -46.24
CA GLN A 206 -13.68 51.80 -45.75
C GLN A 206 -14.27 51.74 -44.31
N THR A 207 -13.80 52.69 -43.49
CA THR A 207 -14.50 53.51 -42.47
C THR A 207 -15.10 52.94 -41.17
N ILE A 208 -14.52 53.45 -40.07
CA ILE A 208 -15.05 53.64 -38.70
C ILE A 208 -15.94 54.91 -38.69
N PRO A 209 -16.92 55.10 -37.78
CA PRO A 209 -16.70 55.79 -36.48
C PRO A 209 -17.49 55.16 -35.29
N GLN A 210 -16.89 54.93 -34.12
CA GLN A 210 -16.74 55.85 -32.98
C GLN A 210 -18.03 56.42 -32.35
N SER A 211 -18.26 56.12 -31.06
CA SER A 211 -18.40 57.09 -29.93
C SER A 211 -18.99 56.38 -28.69
N LEU A 212 -18.24 56.34 -27.58
CA LEU A 212 -18.39 57.17 -26.35
C LEU A 212 -19.66 56.84 -25.54
N SER A 213 -19.69 56.78 -24.22
CA SER A 213 -18.71 56.91 -23.14
C SER A 213 -19.50 56.70 -21.81
N ASP A 214 -18.77 56.33 -20.76
CA ASP A 214 -19.02 56.65 -19.35
C ASP A 214 -20.22 56.05 -18.59
N GLY A 215 -19.89 55.33 -17.52
CA GLY A 215 -20.07 55.94 -16.20
C GLY A 215 -20.90 55.20 -15.15
N ALA A 216 -20.21 54.91 -14.04
CA ALA A 216 -20.70 54.89 -12.65
C ALA A 216 -21.29 53.60 -12.05
N ALA A 217 -20.57 53.15 -11.03
CA ALA A 217 -20.94 52.18 -10.03
C ALA A 217 -21.97 52.72 -9.02
N SER A 218 -22.84 51.86 -8.48
CA SER A 218 -22.86 51.50 -7.04
C SER A 218 -24.16 50.78 -6.62
N LYS A 219 -23.97 49.69 -5.87
CA LYS A 219 -24.74 49.14 -4.73
C LYS A 219 -26.28 49.33 -4.70
N VAL A 220 -27.01 48.22 -4.47
CA VAL A 220 -27.80 47.93 -3.24
C VAL A 220 -28.76 46.73 -3.44
N SER A 221 -28.57 45.71 -2.58
CA SER A 221 -29.56 44.87 -1.85
C SER A 221 -30.93 44.44 -2.43
N ARG A 222 -31.06 43.11 -2.61
CA ARG A 222 -32.01 42.17 -1.93
C ARG A 222 -33.52 42.51 -1.90
N LYS A 223 -34.35 41.74 -2.64
CA LYS A 223 -35.54 40.94 -2.22
C LYS A 223 -36.40 40.54 -3.43
N GLN A 224 -36.58 39.23 -3.66
CA GLN A 224 -37.84 38.47 -3.51
C GLN A 224 -39.04 38.96 -4.33
N ILE A 225 -39.59 38.08 -5.20
CA ILE A 225 -41.02 37.74 -5.49
C ILE A 225 -40.97 36.57 -6.51
N GLN A 226 -41.21 35.31 -6.13
CA GLN A 226 -42.47 34.55 -6.19
C GLN A 226 -43.28 34.61 -7.52
N ARG A 227 -43.11 33.55 -8.35
CA ARG A 227 -44.10 32.71 -9.12
C ARG A 227 -45.15 33.41 -10.04
N PRO A 228 -45.88 32.74 -10.98
CA PRO A 228 -45.99 31.29 -11.26
C PRO A 228 -45.98 30.83 -12.75
N LEU A 229 -45.76 29.52 -12.89
CA LEU A 229 -46.32 28.53 -13.82
C LEU A 229 -47.26 28.98 -14.96
N THR A 230 -46.99 28.45 -16.16
CA THR A 230 -48.03 27.89 -17.05
C THR A 230 -47.54 26.61 -17.73
N ARG A 231 -48.35 25.56 -17.59
CA ARG A 231 -48.27 24.26 -18.29
C ARG A 231 -48.69 24.43 -19.75
N LEU A 232 -48.20 23.55 -20.63
CA LEU A 232 -49.05 22.84 -21.61
C LEU A 232 -48.42 21.48 -21.96
N SER A 233 -49.27 20.45 -21.87
CA SER A 233 -49.14 19.05 -22.27
C SER A 233 -49.12 18.90 -23.81
N SER A 234 -48.80 17.79 -24.48
CA SER A 234 -49.17 16.37 -24.26
C SER A 234 -48.55 15.42 -25.32
N THR A 235 -48.59 14.11 -25.03
CA THR A 235 -48.88 12.94 -25.94
C THR A 235 -47.82 12.43 -26.94
N THR A 236 -47.11 11.31 -26.69
CA THR A 236 -47.41 9.85 -26.95
C THR A 236 -47.10 9.35 -28.37
N ALA A 237 -46.19 8.35 -28.51
CA ALA A 237 -46.37 7.07 -29.25
C ALA A 237 -45.06 6.26 -29.38
N SER A 238 -45.13 4.96 -29.07
CA SER A 238 -44.31 3.84 -29.62
C SER A 238 -45.23 3.03 -30.57
N PRO A 239 -44.87 1.89 -31.24
CA PRO A 239 -43.62 1.09 -31.23
C PRO A 239 -43.17 0.46 -32.60
N ASN A 240 -42.12 -0.38 -32.53
CA ASN A 240 -41.90 -1.66 -33.24
C ASN A 240 -40.98 -1.81 -34.48
N GLN A 241 -40.24 -2.96 -34.43
CA GLN A 241 -39.62 -3.81 -35.49
C GLN A 241 -38.09 -3.69 -35.78
N GLY A 242 -37.35 -4.77 -35.49
CA GLY A 242 -36.12 -5.19 -36.21
C GLY A 242 -36.47 -6.19 -37.33
N PRO A 243 -35.59 -7.11 -37.78
CA PRO A 243 -34.12 -7.27 -37.68
C PRO A 243 -33.44 -7.32 -39.08
N ASP A 244 -32.09 -7.41 -39.16
CA ASP A 244 -31.39 -8.32 -40.12
C ASP A 244 -29.86 -8.16 -40.14
N ASP A 245 -29.26 -9.20 -40.70
CA ASP A 245 -27.97 -9.86 -40.46
C ASP A 245 -26.84 -9.48 -41.45
N HIS A 246 -25.61 -9.91 -41.08
CA HIS A 246 -24.50 -10.39 -41.95
C HIS A 246 -23.38 -9.49 -42.54
N LEU A 247 -22.16 -9.84 -42.07
CA LEU A 247 -20.91 -10.21 -42.79
C LEU A 247 -19.85 -9.16 -43.25
N ARG A 248 -18.68 -9.30 -42.60
CA ARG A 248 -17.28 -9.46 -43.12
C ARG A 248 -16.36 -8.25 -43.46
N HIS A 249 -15.19 -8.34 -42.79
CA HIS A 249 -13.79 -8.07 -43.19
C HIS A 249 -13.20 -6.64 -43.25
N ASN A 250 -12.27 -6.44 -42.30
CA ASN A 250 -10.88 -5.96 -42.38
C ASN A 250 -10.47 -4.64 -43.07
N ASP A 251 -9.66 -3.93 -42.27
CA ASP A 251 -8.49 -3.10 -42.58
C ASP A 251 -8.65 -1.60 -42.88
N SER A 252 -7.84 -0.87 -42.11
CA SER A 252 -7.13 0.39 -42.41
C SER A 252 -7.66 1.74 -41.85
N VAL A 253 -6.85 2.28 -40.92
CA VAL A 253 -6.18 3.60 -40.95
C VAL A 253 -7.00 4.89 -40.76
N THR A 254 -6.44 5.76 -39.89
CA THR A 254 -6.67 7.23 -39.69
C THR A 254 -8.03 7.70 -39.19
N GLN A 255 -8.21 8.81 -38.48
CA GLN A 255 -7.45 9.72 -37.61
C GLN A 255 -8.52 10.75 -37.14
N THR A 256 -8.19 11.60 -36.15
CA THR A 256 -8.95 12.78 -35.65
C THR A 256 -10.12 12.48 -34.72
N HIS A 257 -9.94 12.70 -33.40
CA HIS A 257 -10.08 13.98 -32.67
C HIS A 257 -11.42 14.66 -32.98
N VAL A 258 -12.40 14.59 -32.07
CA VAL A 258 -12.51 15.41 -30.83
C VAL A 258 -12.74 16.86 -31.20
N ASP A 259 -13.95 17.33 -30.88
CA ASP A 259 -14.09 18.42 -29.92
C ASP A 259 -15.45 18.28 -29.23
N SER A 260 -15.50 18.08 -27.89
CA SER A 260 -15.24 19.11 -26.86
C SER A 260 -16.43 20.06 -26.76
N PHE A 261 -16.99 20.45 -25.61
CA PHE A 261 -16.62 20.50 -24.18
C PHE A 261 -17.95 20.96 -23.48
N PRO A 262 -17.99 21.55 -22.27
CA PRO A 262 -17.47 21.25 -20.92
C PRO A 262 -18.67 21.25 -19.90
N GLY A 263 -18.57 20.99 -18.60
CA GLY A 263 -17.45 20.82 -17.67
C GLY A 263 -17.91 20.85 -16.20
N LEU A 264 -16.91 20.95 -15.32
CA LEU A 264 -16.89 21.42 -13.90
C LEU A 264 -17.49 20.46 -12.84
N THR A 265 -16.96 20.28 -11.62
CA THR A 265 -15.86 20.84 -10.80
C THR A 265 -15.83 20.02 -9.49
N ALA A 266 -14.68 19.51 -9.01
CA ALA A 266 -13.72 20.11 -8.06
C ALA A 266 -14.15 20.14 -6.57
N ALA A 267 -13.25 19.61 -5.73
CA ALA A 267 -13.22 19.62 -4.27
C ALA A 267 -12.55 20.89 -3.71
N SER A 268 -12.92 21.33 -2.49
CA SER A 268 -12.03 21.95 -1.49
C SER A 268 -12.80 22.43 -0.25
N ASP A 269 -12.32 22.06 0.95
CA ASP A 269 -12.09 22.93 2.12
C ASP A 269 -11.80 22.08 3.37
N CYS A 270 -10.59 22.17 3.96
CA CYS A 270 -10.30 22.19 5.42
C CYS A 270 -8.82 21.87 5.76
N THR A 271 -7.94 22.88 5.81
CA THR A 271 -6.60 22.79 6.47
C THR A 271 -6.26 23.98 7.37
N SER A 272 -7.18 24.91 7.62
CA SER A 272 -6.91 26.13 8.42
C SER A 272 -7.26 26.05 9.92
N LEU A 273 -7.41 24.85 10.51
CA LEU A 273 -7.83 24.69 11.91
C LEU A 273 -6.78 24.09 12.88
N TRP A 274 -5.61 23.65 12.40
CA TRP A 274 -4.64 22.90 13.25
C TRP A 274 -3.46 23.71 13.83
N ASP A 275 -3.06 24.84 13.23
CA ASP A 275 -1.83 25.54 13.66
C ASP A 275 -1.97 26.48 14.87
N GLY A 276 -3.18 26.62 15.42
CA GLY A 276 -3.44 27.40 16.63
C GLY A 276 -3.26 26.64 17.95
N PHE A 277 -3.26 25.31 17.94
CA PHE A 277 -3.42 24.50 19.16
C PHE A 277 -2.08 24.05 19.79
N ALA A 278 -0.98 24.01 19.03
CA ALA A 278 0.28 23.41 19.48
C ALA A 278 1.17 24.32 20.36
N ARG A 279 0.78 25.58 20.63
CA ARG A 279 1.67 26.57 21.29
C ARG A 279 1.51 26.75 22.81
N ASN A 280 0.64 26.00 23.51
CA ASN A 280 0.33 26.27 24.93
C ASN A 280 0.47 25.13 25.95
N MET A 281 1.21 24.04 25.67
CA MET A 281 1.56 23.06 26.72
C MET A 281 3.05 22.72 26.72
N ALA A 282 3.85 23.68 27.22
CA ALA A 282 5.18 23.42 27.76
C ALA A 282 5.08 23.51 29.29
N VAL A 283 4.73 22.41 29.96
CA VAL A 283 4.87 22.23 31.42
C VAL A 283 5.20 20.76 31.69
N ASP A 284 6.36 20.54 32.32
CA ASP A 284 6.90 19.34 32.96
C ASP A 284 6.29 17.97 32.60
N MET A 285 7.02 17.21 31.78
CA MET A 285 7.12 15.76 31.95
C MET A 285 8.59 15.34 31.81
N ASP A 286 9.18 14.91 32.91
CA ASP A 286 10.44 14.18 32.98
C ASP A 286 10.38 12.92 32.11
N LEU A 287 10.71 13.06 30.82
CA LEU A 287 11.07 11.95 29.96
C LEU A 287 12.50 11.56 30.30
N VAL A 288 12.65 10.70 31.30
CA VAL A 288 13.86 9.89 31.48
C VAL A 288 14.16 9.25 30.13
N THR A 289 15.23 9.72 29.48
CA THR A 289 15.78 9.12 28.26
C THR A 289 16.10 7.67 28.56
N ALA A 290 15.23 6.75 28.15
CA ALA A 290 15.53 5.33 28.18
C ALA A 290 16.82 5.11 27.36
N PRO A 291 17.82 4.39 27.88
CA PRO A 291 19.04 4.13 27.15
C PRO A 291 18.68 3.39 25.86
N ILE A 292 18.98 4.01 24.72
CA ILE A 292 18.91 3.34 23.42
C ILE A 292 19.92 2.21 23.48
N ALA A 293 19.45 0.97 23.63
CA ALA A 293 20.31 -0.20 23.63
C ALA A 293 21.09 -0.24 22.31
N GLU A 294 22.41 -0.14 22.39
CA GLU A 294 23.35 -0.16 21.25
C GLU A 294 23.27 -1.45 20.39
N GLY A 295 22.44 -2.44 20.76
CA GLY A 295 22.21 -3.69 20.03
C GLY A 295 21.04 -3.71 19.04
N ILE A 296 20.42 -2.56 18.71
CA ILE A 296 19.25 -2.49 17.81
C ILE A 296 19.62 -2.09 16.37
N ARG A 297 20.83 -1.58 16.12
CA ARG A 297 21.18 -0.97 14.81
C ARG A 297 21.49 -1.94 13.65
N ASP A 298 21.54 -3.26 13.88
CA ASP A 298 22.04 -4.23 12.89
C ASP A 298 20.99 -5.31 12.52
N ARG A 299 19.71 -4.90 12.44
CA ARG A 299 18.53 -5.79 12.38
C ARG A 299 17.74 -5.74 11.07
N GLY A 300 18.19 -4.95 10.09
CA GLY A 300 17.49 -4.80 8.81
C GLY A 300 17.48 -6.06 7.94
N ILE A 301 16.48 -6.16 7.08
CA ILE A 301 16.45 -7.14 5.99
C ILE A 301 17.37 -6.64 4.86
N PRO A 302 18.40 -7.40 4.46
CA PRO A 302 19.30 -6.96 3.39
C PRO A 302 18.56 -6.94 2.04
N LEU A 303 18.39 -5.74 1.48
CA LEU A 303 17.73 -5.49 0.19
C LEU A 303 18.68 -4.82 -0.81
N PRO A 304 18.47 -5.00 -2.13
CA PRO A 304 19.12 -4.19 -3.16
C PRO A 304 18.78 -2.71 -2.99
N GLU A 305 19.73 -1.80 -3.29
CA GLU A 305 19.63 -0.34 -3.05
C GLU A 305 18.49 0.39 -3.81
N GLU A 306 17.69 -0.30 -4.64
CA GLU A 306 16.68 0.29 -5.53
C GLU A 306 15.21 -0.04 -5.17
N ILE A 307 14.93 -0.71 -4.06
CA ILE A 307 13.54 -1.06 -3.68
C ILE A 307 13.10 -0.20 -2.48
N ASP A 308 11.96 0.50 -2.60
CA ASP A 308 11.26 1.16 -1.49
C ASP A 308 11.00 0.13 -0.37
N SER A 309 11.90 0.06 0.61
CA SER A 309 11.82 -0.93 1.70
C SER A 309 10.99 -0.37 2.85
N GLU A 310 9.88 -1.02 3.19
CA GLU A 310 9.20 -0.78 4.48
C GLU A 310 9.80 -1.68 5.56
N ASP A 311 10.01 -1.15 6.78
CA ASP A 311 10.46 -1.94 7.93
C ASP A 311 9.27 -2.72 8.52
N HIS A 312 9.46 -4.04 8.67
CA HIS A 312 8.47 -4.97 9.21
C HIS A 312 8.82 -5.46 10.63
N GLY A 313 10.02 -5.16 11.13
CA GLY A 313 10.52 -5.60 12.44
C GLY A 313 10.85 -7.11 12.54
N ASP A 314 11.80 -7.43 13.42
CA ASP A 314 12.34 -8.80 13.64
C ASP A 314 11.33 -9.84 14.12
N ALA A 315 10.23 -9.36 14.70
CA ALA A 315 9.17 -10.18 15.26
C ALA A 315 8.12 -10.62 14.23
N SER A 316 8.13 -10.00 13.04
CA SER A 316 7.22 -10.38 11.96
C SER A 316 7.60 -11.73 11.36
N TYR A 317 6.71 -12.28 10.53
CA TYR A 317 7.02 -13.47 9.74
C TYR A 317 8.18 -13.23 8.73
N LEU A 318 8.51 -11.97 8.42
CA LEU A 318 9.69 -11.59 7.64
C LEU A 318 10.98 -11.53 8.46
N GLY A 319 10.90 -11.65 9.79
CA GLY A 319 12.06 -11.70 10.68
C GLY A 319 13.03 -12.83 10.36
N ILE A 320 12.55 -13.94 9.79
CA ILE A 320 13.40 -15.02 9.27
C ILE A 320 14.34 -14.56 8.15
N CYS A 321 13.95 -13.53 7.40
CA CYS A 321 14.74 -12.93 6.32
C CYS A 321 15.61 -11.77 6.80
N SER A 322 15.58 -11.40 8.08
CA SER A 322 16.53 -10.43 8.66
C SER A 322 17.96 -10.94 8.54
N ARG A 323 18.94 -10.04 8.65
CA ARG A 323 20.36 -10.45 8.67
C ARG A 323 20.64 -11.52 9.72
N ALA A 324 20.11 -11.35 10.92
CA ALA A 324 20.26 -12.30 12.02
C ALA A 324 19.57 -13.65 11.74
N GLY A 325 18.40 -13.64 11.09
CA GLY A 325 17.69 -14.85 10.68
C GLY A 325 18.46 -15.63 9.61
N ILE A 326 18.94 -14.94 8.58
CA ILE A 326 19.77 -15.51 7.52
C ILE A 326 21.04 -16.12 8.09
N ASP A 327 21.79 -15.38 8.91
CA ASP A 327 23.04 -15.84 9.50
C ASP A 327 22.83 -17.09 10.37
N TRP A 328 21.72 -17.15 11.13
CA TRP A 328 21.38 -18.31 11.95
C TRP A 328 21.06 -19.55 11.11
N ILE A 329 20.31 -19.39 10.01
CA ILE A 329 19.95 -20.51 9.12
C ILE A 329 21.18 -21.01 8.38
N SER A 330 21.96 -20.13 7.75
CA SER A 330 23.20 -20.52 7.02
C SER A 330 24.16 -21.30 7.92
N GLN A 331 24.31 -20.92 9.19
CA GLN A 331 25.13 -21.65 10.16
C GLN A 331 24.61 -23.06 10.47
N ARG A 332 23.29 -23.25 10.52
CA ARG A 332 22.64 -24.54 10.84
C ARG A 332 22.62 -25.49 9.64
N THR A 333 22.46 -24.96 8.44
CA THR A 333 22.39 -25.75 7.20
C THR A 333 23.76 -25.98 6.57
N ASN A 334 24.77 -25.20 6.99
CA ASN A 334 26.10 -25.14 6.34
C ASN A 334 26.00 -24.85 4.83
N ASN A 335 24.99 -24.06 4.43
CA ASN A 335 24.68 -23.73 3.04
C ASN A 335 23.91 -22.41 2.95
N ASP A 336 24.22 -21.61 1.94
CA ASP A 336 23.65 -20.30 1.64
C ASP A 336 22.42 -20.32 0.70
N ASP A 337 21.89 -21.50 0.34
CA ASP A 337 20.66 -21.66 -0.46
C ASP A 337 19.46 -20.84 0.07
N PHE A 338 19.41 -20.62 1.38
CA PHE A 338 18.38 -19.81 2.02
C PHE A 338 18.47 -18.32 1.64
N ILE A 339 19.67 -17.77 1.40
CA ILE A 339 19.88 -16.34 1.14
C ILE A 339 19.10 -15.90 -0.10
N SER A 340 19.27 -16.60 -1.22
CA SER A 340 18.55 -16.32 -2.47
C SER A 340 17.03 -16.44 -2.28
N SER A 341 16.58 -17.45 -1.53
CA SER A 341 15.16 -17.68 -1.25
C SER A 341 14.56 -16.55 -0.41
N ALA A 342 15.27 -16.09 0.62
CA ALA A 342 14.88 -14.97 1.46
C ALA A 342 14.81 -13.65 0.68
N GLN A 343 15.81 -13.36 -0.16
CA GLN A 343 15.84 -12.16 -1.00
C GLN A 343 14.68 -12.11 -1.99
N LYS A 344 14.40 -13.23 -2.68
CA LYS A 344 13.26 -13.34 -3.60
C LYS A 344 11.93 -13.15 -2.86
N PHE A 345 11.80 -13.74 -1.68
CA PHE A 345 10.58 -13.64 -0.89
C PHE A 345 10.29 -12.21 -0.46
N VAL A 346 11.28 -11.52 0.13
CA VAL A 346 11.11 -10.14 0.58
C VAL A 346 10.88 -9.20 -0.61
N THR A 347 11.60 -9.39 -1.71
CA THR A 347 11.37 -8.63 -2.95
C THR A 347 9.93 -8.80 -3.43
N GLY A 348 9.43 -10.04 -3.46
CA GLY A 348 8.04 -10.33 -3.82
C GLY A 348 7.02 -9.64 -2.92
N VAL A 349 7.23 -9.66 -1.59
CA VAL A 349 6.36 -8.96 -0.63
C VAL A 349 6.43 -7.44 -0.80
N ASN A 350 7.62 -6.88 -1.04
CA ASN A 350 7.79 -5.45 -1.23
C ASN A 350 7.08 -4.93 -2.50
N LEU A 351 7.12 -5.71 -3.58
CA LEU A 351 6.41 -5.37 -4.82
C LEU A 351 4.89 -5.31 -4.64
N THR A 352 4.34 -5.97 -3.63
CA THR A 352 2.91 -5.92 -3.33
C THR A 352 2.55 -4.87 -2.28
N LEU A 353 3.51 -4.16 -1.66
CA LEU A 353 3.19 -3.16 -0.63
C LEU A 353 2.36 -2.00 -1.19
N LYS A 354 2.65 -1.57 -2.42
CA LYS A 354 1.99 -0.44 -3.08
C LYS A 354 1.00 -0.91 -4.15
N LEU A 355 0.20 0.02 -4.68
CA LEU A 355 -0.68 -0.27 -5.81
C LEU A 355 0.18 -0.75 -7.01
N PRO A 356 -0.24 -1.81 -7.73
CA PRO A 356 0.53 -2.35 -8.85
C PRO A 356 0.65 -1.40 -10.04
N ARG A 357 -0.25 -0.41 -10.12
CA ARG A 357 -0.24 0.68 -11.10
C ARG A 357 -0.96 1.90 -10.54
N PRO A 358 -0.65 3.12 -11.02
CA PRO A 358 -1.44 4.31 -10.71
C PRO A 358 -2.91 4.09 -11.10
N PRO A 359 -3.87 4.58 -10.28
CA PRO A 359 -5.28 4.52 -10.65
C PRO A 359 -5.52 5.21 -11.99
N SER A 360 -6.29 4.55 -12.88
CA SER A 360 -6.70 5.11 -14.16
C SER A 360 -7.45 6.45 -13.99
N SER A 361 -7.27 7.39 -14.92
CA SER A 361 -8.12 8.60 -15.00
C SER A 361 -9.50 8.29 -15.60
N ILE A 362 -9.59 7.22 -16.39
CA ILE A 362 -10.84 6.72 -16.99
C ILE A 362 -11.54 5.83 -15.96
N ARG A 363 -12.79 6.17 -15.63
CA ARG A 363 -13.62 5.40 -14.69
C ARG A 363 -14.21 4.19 -15.39
N ALA A 364 -14.27 3.06 -14.67
CA ALA A 364 -15.03 1.92 -15.12
C ALA A 364 -16.51 2.33 -15.29
N PRO A 365 -17.15 1.99 -16.43
CA PRO A 365 -18.54 2.33 -16.65
C PRO A 365 -19.42 1.64 -15.60
N GLU A 366 -20.55 2.26 -15.28
CA GLU A 366 -21.54 1.64 -14.41
C GLU A 366 -22.05 0.34 -15.07
N PRO A 367 -22.12 -0.78 -14.34
CA PRO A 367 -22.63 -2.02 -14.89
C PRO A 367 -24.12 -1.88 -15.25
N ASP A 368 -24.59 -2.71 -16.18
CA ASP A 368 -26.01 -2.82 -16.43
C ASP A 368 -26.75 -3.29 -15.16
N ARG A 369 -28.05 -2.99 -15.08
CA ARG A 369 -28.84 -3.26 -13.87
C ARG A 369 -28.79 -4.72 -13.43
N ALA A 370 -28.81 -5.67 -14.36
CA ALA A 370 -28.79 -7.09 -14.02
C ALA A 370 -27.42 -7.49 -13.46
N THR A 371 -26.33 -7.02 -14.06
CA THR A 371 -24.98 -7.22 -13.55
C THR A 371 -24.78 -6.57 -12.18
N ALA A 372 -25.26 -5.33 -11.98
CA ALA A 372 -25.21 -4.64 -10.69
C ALA A 372 -25.94 -5.41 -9.58
N GLU A 373 -27.15 -5.89 -9.87
CA GLU A 373 -27.97 -6.69 -8.95
C GLU A 373 -27.31 -8.05 -8.65
N ASN A 374 -26.69 -8.67 -9.66
CA ASN A 374 -25.94 -9.93 -9.50
C ASN A 374 -24.74 -9.75 -8.57
N TRP A 375 -23.88 -8.77 -8.82
CA TRP A 375 -22.69 -8.53 -7.99
C TRP A 375 -23.06 -8.08 -6.57
N ALA A 376 -24.06 -7.21 -6.41
CA ALA A 376 -24.56 -6.86 -5.09
C ALA A 376 -25.08 -8.09 -4.34
N THR A 377 -25.80 -8.99 -5.03
CA THR A 377 -26.27 -10.24 -4.44
C THR A 377 -25.09 -11.12 -4.02
N ALA A 378 -24.09 -11.34 -4.88
CA ALA A 378 -22.89 -12.11 -4.52
C ALA A 378 -22.19 -11.53 -3.28
N PHE A 379 -22.06 -10.20 -3.19
CA PHE A 379 -21.55 -9.55 -1.97
C PHE A 379 -22.39 -9.89 -0.73
N PHE A 380 -23.72 -9.76 -0.81
CA PHE A 380 -24.59 -9.98 0.35
C PHE A 380 -24.77 -11.47 0.75
N GLU A 381 -24.54 -12.42 -0.15
CA GLU A 381 -24.69 -13.85 0.15
C GLU A 381 -23.36 -14.50 0.56
N GLU A 382 -22.24 -14.07 -0.04
CA GLU A 382 -20.97 -14.80 0.03
C GLU A 382 -19.86 -14.05 0.78
N SER A 383 -19.91 -12.71 0.89
CA SER A 383 -18.80 -11.94 1.47
C SER A 383 -18.69 -12.09 3.00
N PHE A 384 -17.46 -12.10 3.50
CA PHE A 384 -17.20 -12.06 4.94
C PHE A 384 -17.62 -10.70 5.54
N GLU A 385 -17.43 -9.62 4.79
CA GLU A 385 -17.72 -8.25 5.18
C GLU A 385 -19.21 -8.04 5.48
N HIS A 386 -20.11 -8.64 4.70
CA HIS A 386 -21.53 -8.64 5.03
C HIS A 386 -21.85 -9.48 6.27
N ARG A 387 -21.15 -10.60 6.49
CA ARG A 387 -21.38 -11.51 7.63
C ARG A 387 -20.86 -10.98 8.96
N ILE A 388 -19.93 -10.03 8.94
CA ILE A 388 -19.61 -9.21 10.11
C ILE A 388 -20.54 -8.00 10.22
N GLY A 389 -21.53 -7.88 9.35
CA GLY A 389 -22.56 -6.86 9.39
C GLY A 389 -22.08 -5.48 8.97
N LEU A 390 -21.11 -5.34 8.06
CA LEU A 390 -20.55 -4.04 7.68
C LEU A 390 -21.56 -3.18 6.90
N VAL A 391 -22.24 -3.76 5.90
CA VAL A 391 -23.24 -3.08 5.06
C VAL A 391 -24.63 -3.66 5.28
N ARG A 392 -25.65 -2.80 5.38
CA ARG A 392 -27.06 -3.20 5.43
C ARG A 392 -27.62 -3.41 4.03
N ARG A 393 -28.15 -4.61 3.76
CA ARG A 393 -28.68 -5.00 2.45
C ARG A 393 -29.86 -4.14 2.02
N ASP A 394 -30.83 -3.95 2.90
CA ASP A 394 -32.08 -3.25 2.56
C ASP A 394 -31.81 -1.78 2.21
N GLN A 395 -30.96 -1.10 2.99
CA GLN A 395 -30.56 0.28 2.71
C GLN A 395 -29.80 0.38 1.39
N PHE A 396 -28.82 -0.50 1.17
CA PHE A 396 -28.06 -0.53 -0.07
C PHE A 396 -28.96 -0.73 -1.29
N ASN A 397 -29.82 -1.75 -1.26
CA ASN A 397 -30.74 -2.07 -2.36
C ASN A 397 -31.74 -0.95 -2.62
N SER A 398 -32.27 -0.30 -1.57
CA SER A 398 -33.17 0.84 -1.74
C SER A 398 -32.50 2.00 -2.48
N LYS A 399 -31.23 2.32 -2.17
CA LYS A 399 -30.44 3.34 -2.86
C LYS A 399 -30.05 2.90 -4.28
N LEU A 400 -29.76 1.61 -4.49
CA LEU A 400 -29.40 1.04 -5.80
C LEU A 400 -30.54 1.16 -6.82
N HIS A 401 -31.79 0.99 -6.40
CA HIS A 401 -32.96 1.08 -7.27
C HIS A 401 -33.50 2.50 -7.48
N THR A 402 -32.92 3.50 -6.80
CA THR A 402 -33.33 4.90 -6.96
C THR A 402 -32.79 5.46 -8.29
N PRO A 403 -33.58 6.24 -9.07
CA PRO A 403 -33.13 6.80 -10.33
C PRO A 403 -31.81 7.57 -10.21
N TRP A 404 -30.83 7.14 -11.01
CA TRP A 404 -29.42 7.50 -10.96
C TRP A 404 -29.12 9.02 -11.00
N SER A 405 -30.01 9.82 -11.59
CA SER A 405 -29.86 11.28 -11.70
C SER A 405 -29.97 12.02 -10.35
N SER A 406 -30.40 11.34 -9.28
CA SER A 406 -30.56 11.93 -7.95
C SER A 406 -29.49 11.53 -6.93
N SER A 407 -28.68 10.49 -7.21
CA SER A 407 -27.72 9.87 -6.27
C SER A 407 -26.24 10.05 -6.65
N SER A 408 -25.95 10.69 -7.78
CA SER A 408 -24.59 10.82 -8.35
C SER A 408 -23.66 11.83 -7.64
N SER A 409 -24.15 12.59 -6.65
CA SER A 409 -23.37 13.64 -5.98
C SER A 409 -22.82 13.26 -4.59
N ASP A 410 -23.23 12.14 -4.00
CA ASP A 410 -22.71 11.69 -2.70
C ASP A 410 -21.45 10.83 -2.90
N PRO A 411 -20.25 11.33 -2.55
CA PRO A 411 -19.02 10.56 -2.69
C PRO A 411 -19.01 9.31 -1.81
N GLY A 412 -19.68 9.35 -0.65
CA GLY A 412 -19.80 8.20 0.26
C GLY A 412 -20.56 7.05 -0.40
N TRP A 413 -21.76 7.33 -0.93
CA TRP A 413 -22.52 6.35 -1.70
C TRP A 413 -21.81 5.89 -2.98
N TYR A 414 -21.17 6.80 -3.71
CA TYR A 414 -20.42 6.46 -4.91
C TYR A 414 -19.29 5.46 -4.60
N ALA A 415 -18.47 5.72 -3.59
CA ALA A 415 -17.42 4.79 -3.18
C ALA A 415 -18.00 3.47 -2.65
N LEU A 416 -19.03 3.53 -1.79
CA LEU A 416 -19.65 2.35 -1.20
C LEU A 416 -20.22 1.39 -2.26
N ARG A 417 -20.95 1.91 -3.26
CA ARG A 417 -21.49 1.05 -4.32
C ARG A 417 -20.40 0.43 -5.18
N ASN A 418 -19.37 1.20 -5.53
CA ASN A 418 -18.29 0.73 -6.38
C ASN A 418 -17.44 -0.34 -5.66
N VAL A 419 -17.17 -0.18 -4.37
CA VAL A 419 -16.45 -1.23 -3.63
C VAL A 419 -17.31 -2.49 -3.40
N VAL A 420 -18.63 -2.35 -3.24
CA VAL A 420 -19.57 -3.50 -3.25
C VAL A 420 -19.53 -4.21 -4.59
N TYR A 421 -19.49 -3.50 -5.72
CA TYR A 421 -19.29 -4.13 -7.04
C TYR A 421 -17.93 -4.80 -7.17
N ALA A 422 -16.85 -4.17 -6.68
CA ALA A 422 -15.51 -4.72 -6.75
C ALA A 422 -15.40 -6.07 -6.00
N ILE A 423 -15.93 -6.14 -4.78
CA ILE A 423 -15.96 -7.39 -4.00
C ILE A 423 -16.95 -8.39 -4.62
N GLY A 424 -18.16 -7.92 -4.95
CA GLY A 424 -19.23 -8.74 -5.52
C GLY A 424 -18.88 -9.37 -6.86
N SER A 425 -18.20 -8.64 -7.74
CA SER A 425 -17.73 -9.18 -9.03
C SER A 425 -16.67 -10.25 -8.84
N ARG A 426 -15.77 -10.11 -7.85
CA ARG A 426 -14.78 -11.15 -7.53
C ARG A 426 -15.44 -12.43 -7.05
N LEU A 427 -16.46 -12.31 -6.18
CA LEU A 427 -17.21 -13.44 -5.67
C LEU A 427 -17.98 -14.14 -6.79
N ALA A 428 -18.76 -13.39 -7.58
CA ALA A 428 -19.52 -13.93 -8.70
C ALA A 428 -18.62 -14.65 -9.72
N LEU A 429 -17.46 -14.06 -10.04
CA LEU A 429 -16.51 -14.65 -11.00
C LEU A 429 -15.67 -15.79 -10.40
N ALA A 430 -15.58 -15.92 -9.08
CA ALA A 430 -14.95 -17.07 -8.41
C ALA A 430 -15.81 -18.33 -8.51
N SER A 431 -17.14 -18.16 -8.56
CA SER A 431 -18.13 -19.22 -8.57
C SER A 431 -18.38 -19.81 -9.97
N ASP A 432 -18.01 -19.09 -11.04
CA ASP A 432 -18.08 -19.59 -12.42
C ASP A 432 -16.84 -20.42 -12.78
N GLN A 433 -17.03 -21.54 -13.50
CA GLN A 433 -15.93 -22.42 -13.94
C GLN A 433 -14.95 -21.77 -14.97
N LEU A 434 -15.18 -20.53 -15.39
CA LEU A 434 -14.62 -19.97 -16.64
C LEU A 434 -14.04 -18.54 -16.62
N PRO A 435 -14.08 -17.71 -15.56
CA PRO A 435 -13.17 -16.57 -15.45
C PRO A 435 -11.83 -17.00 -14.86
N SER A 436 -10.72 -16.57 -15.49
CA SER A 436 -9.42 -16.66 -14.83
C SER A 436 -9.38 -15.70 -13.63
N TYR A 437 -8.56 -15.99 -12.62
CA TYR A 437 -8.28 -15.07 -11.51
C TYR A 437 -7.91 -13.66 -12.01
N ALA A 438 -7.19 -13.56 -13.14
CA ALA A 438 -6.87 -12.29 -13.79
C ALA A 438 -8.13 -11.52 -14.24
N ALA A 439 -9.12 -12.18 -14.85
CA ALA A 439 -10.37 -11.54 -15.25
C ALA A 439 -11.18 -11.01 -14.04
N ALA A 440 -11.22 -11.80 -12.95
CA ALA A 440 -11.85 -11.36 -11.71
C ALA A 440 -11.13 -10.16 -11.07
N ARG A 441 -9.79 -10.19 -11.05
CA ARG A 441 -8.94 -9.08 -10.59
C ARG A 441 -9.15 -7.82 -11.43
N ASP A 442 -9.09 -7.94 -12.75
CA ASP A 442 -9.13 -6.78 -13.64
C ASP A 442 -10.52 -6.12 -13.63
N THR A 443 -11.59 -6.93 -13.61
CA THR A 443 -12.97 -6.43 -13.50
C THR A 443 -13.18 -5.67 -12.19
N SER A 444 -12.78 -6.28 -11.07
CA SER A 444 -12.97 -5.68 -9.76
C SER A 444 -12.08 -4.46 -9.50
N TRP A 445 -10.88 -4.45 -10.09
CA TRP A 445 -9.95 -3.33 -9.99
C TRP A 445 -10.56 -2.03 -10.52
N GLY A 446 -11.24 -2.06 -11.67
CA GLY A 446 -11.86 -0.86 -12.23
C GLY A 446 -12.88 -0.21 -11.29
N TYR A 447 -13.65 -1.01 -10.56
CA TYR A 447 -14.59 -0.49 -9.57
C TYR A 447 -13.90 -0.05 -8.27
N PHE A 448 -12.83 -0.72 -7.85
CA PHE A 448 -12.00 -0.23 -6.76
C PHE A 448 -11.32 1.12 -7.10
N GLU A 449 -10.86 1.30 -8.34
CA GLU A 449 -10.34 2.59 -8.83
C GLU A 449 -11.39 3.68 -8.81
N ASN A 450 -12.64 3.36 -9.19
CA ASN A 450 -13.76 4.29 -9.04
C ASN A 450 -13.91 4.71 -7.57
N ALA A 451 -13.90 3.78 -6.61
CA ALA A 451 -13.99 4.12 -5.19
C ALA A 451 -12.78 4.96 -4.70
N LEU A 452 -11.56 4.61 -5.13
CA LEU A 452 -10.35 5.38 -4.84
C LEU A 452 -10.40 6.80 -5.41
N SER A 453 -11.09 7.00 -6.54
CA SER A 453 -11.12 8.30 -7.19
C SER A 453 -11.78 9.42 -6.40
N VAL A 454 -12.62 9.06 -5.43
CA VAL A 454 -13.27 10.01 -4.52
C VAL A 454 -12.67 9.98 -3.11
N HIS A 455 -11.51 9.35 -2.92
CA HIS A 455 -10.89 9.15 -1.61
C HIS A 455 -10.62 10.47 -0.87
N VAL A 456 -10.22 11.52 -1.59
CA VAL A 456 -10.03 12.86 -1.02
C VAL A 456 -11.36 13.43 -0.52
N GLU A 457 -12.42 13.27 -1.30
CA GLU A 457 -13.77 13.71 -0.97
C GLU A 457 -14.33 12.95 0.24
N LEU A 458 -14.05 11.65 0.36
CA LEU A 458 -14.44 10.85 1.52
C LEU A 458 -13.89 11.42 2.84
N LEU A 459 -12.65 11.92 2.79
CA LEU A 459 -11.91 12.41 3.96
C LEU A 459 -12.23 13.86 4.32
N TYR A 460 -12.34 14.73 3.30
CA TYR A 460 -12.34 16.17 3.52
C TYR A 460 -13.68 16.85 3.25
N LEU A 461 -14.59 16.21 2.48
CA LEU A 461 -15.91 16.78 2.23
C LEU A 461 -16.96 16.28 3.22
N ARG A 462 -18.16 16.88 3.15
CA ARG A 462 -19.31 16.47 3.98
C ARG A 462 -19.78 15.09 3.56
N THR A 463 -19.57 14.13 4.45
CA THR A 463 -19.96 12.73 4.26
C THR A 463 -20.80 12.20 5.42
N ASP A 464 -21.59 11.17 5.16
CA ASP A 464 -22.33 10.42 6.17
C ASP A 464 -21.57 9.14 6.59
N SER A 465 -22.26 8.20 7.21
CA SER A 465 -21.71 6.88 7.59
C SER A 465 -21.25 6.05 6.40
N ASN A 466 -21.79 6.27 5.19
CA ASN A 466 -21.38 5.53 3.99
C ASN A 466 -19.89 5.73 3.68
N ALA A 467 -19.31 6.90 3.99
CA ALA A 467 -17.88 7.12 3.74
C ALA A 467 -17.00 6.26 4.65
N VAL A 468 -17.43 6.02 5.90
CA VAL A 468 -16.72 5.10 6.81
C VAL A 468 -16.90 3.66 6.36
N GLU A 469 -18.11 3.27 5.94
CA GLU A 469 -18.39 1.95 5.37
C GLU A 469 -17.54 1.71 4.11
N ALA A 470 -17.48 2.69 3.21
CA ALA A 470 -16.72 2.63 1.98
C ALA A 470 -15.21 2.49 2.24
N LEU A 471 -14.61 3.35 3.06
CA LEU A 471 -13.17 3.27 3.36
C LEU A 471 -12.81 1.95 4.04
N LEU A 472 -13.66 1.44 4.95
CA LEU A 472 -13.44 0.15 5.59
C LEU A 472 -13.52 -1.01 4.58
N LEU A 473 -14.52 -1.01 3.69
CA LEU A 473 -14.61 -2.02 2.62
C LEU A 473 -13.46 -1.90 1.62
N MET A 474 -13.00 -0.70 1.32
CA MET A 474 -11.83 -0.48 0.46
C MET A 474 -10.59 -1.12 1.10
N ALA A 475 -10.43 -1.04 2.41
CA ALA A 475 -9.36 -1.72 3.13
C ALA A 475 -9.50 -3.26 3.04
N PHE A 476 -10.71 -3.82 3.24
CA PHE A 476 -10.95 -5.26 3.06
C PHE A 476 -10.68 -5.72 1.62
N TYR A 477 -11.07 -4.92 0.63
CA TYR A 477 -10.77 -5.21 -0.76
C TYR A 477 -9.25 -5.22 -1.01
N ALA A 478 -8.53 -4.20 -0.51
CA ALA A 478 -7.07 -4.09 -0.61
C ALA A 478 -6.35 -5.27 0.05
N GLU A 479 -6.86 -5.76 1.19
CA GLU A 479 -6.38 -7.01 1.81
C GLU A 479 -6.52 -8.16 0.82
N ALA A 480 -7.71 -8.33 0.25
CA ALA A 480 -8.03 -9.48 -0.58
C ALA A 480 -7.29 -9.49 -1.93
N ILE A 481 -6.68 -8.38 -2.36
CA ILE A 481 -5.76 -8.31 -3.51
C ILE A 481 -4.28 -8.30 -3.09
N SER A 482 -3.97 -8.61 -1.83
CA SER A 482 -2.62 -8.66 -1.27
C SER A 482 -1.84 -7.35 -1.32
N SER A 483 -2.49 -6.21 -1.07
CA SER A 483 -1.83 -4.88 -1.02
C SER A 483 -1.70 -4.32 0.42
N PRO A 484 -0.80 -4.85 1.26
CA PRO A 484 -0.80 -4.59 2.70
C PRO A 484 -0.54 -3.13 3.12
N ALA A 485 0.27 -2.34 2.40
CA ALA A 485 0.44 -0.93 2.78
C ALA A 485 -0.79 -0.09 2.38
N VAL A 486 -1.46 -0.45 1.28
CA VAL A 486 -2.72 0.17 0.84
C VAL A 486 -3.83 -0.13 1.84
N GLU A 487 -3.99 -1.41 2.22
CA GLU A 487 -4.92 -1.86 3.27
C GLU A 487 -4.72 -1.07 4.57
N PHE A 488 -3.46 -0.98 5.04
CA PHE A 488 -3.11 -0.28 6.28
C PHE A 488 -3.47 1.21 6.24
N LEU A 489 -3.20 1.90 5.13
CA LEU A 489 -3.51 3.32 4.98
C LEU A 489 -5.02 3.58 4.87
N LEU A 490 -5.75 2.77 4.10
CA LEU A 490 -7.20 2.89 3.97
C LEU A 490 -7.92 2.64 5.30
N LEU A 491 -7.47 1.63 6.06
CA LEU A 491 -7.99 1.36 7.39
C LEU A 491 -7.71 2.51 8.35
N SER A 492 -6.49 3.05 8.34
CA SER A 492 -6.12 4.23 9.14
C SER A 492 -7.04 5.42 8.82
N ASN A 493 -7.32 5.65 7.55
CA ASN A 493 -8.22 6.70 7.07
C ASN A 493 -9.66 6.48 7.54
N ALA A 494 -10.17 5.24 7.45
CA ALA A 494 -11.50 4.88 7.96
C ALA A 494 -11.62 5.14 9.48
N ILE A 495 -10.60 4.76 10.25
CA ILE A 495 -10.54 4.95 11.71
C ILE A 495 -10.51 6.44 12.05
N ARG A 496 -9.66 7.23 11.38
CA ARG A 496 -9.57 8.68 11.61
C ARG A 496 -10.88 9.39 11.26
N LEU A 497 -11.54 8.99 10.18
CA LEU A 497 -12.85 9.53 9.80
C LEU A 497 -13.94 9.14 10.82
N ALA A 498 -13.95 7.89 11.29
CA ALA A 498 -14.90 7.46 12.31
C ALA A 498 -14.67 8.19 13.65
N GLN A 499 -13.40 8.42 14.02
CA GLN A 499 -13.04 9.23 15.18
C GLN A 499 -13.54 10.67 15.04
N SER A 500 -13.32 11.32 13.89
CA SER A 500 -13.75 12.71 13.67
C SER A 500 -15.28 12.86 13.69
N LYS A 501 -16.02 11.84 13.24
CA LYS A 501 -17.49 11.77 13.34
C LYS A 501 -18.02 11.33 14.72
N GLY A 502 -17.14 10.98 15.65
CA GLY A 502 -17.48 10.60 17.02
C GLY A 502 -18.02 9.17 17.20
N PHE A 503 -17.73 8.24 16.28
CA PHE A 503 -18.27 6.86 16.33
C PHE A 503 -17.73 6.07 17.54
N HIS A 504 -16.58 6.49 18.06
CA HIS A 504 -15.90 5.91 19.23
C HIS A 504 -16.57 6.25 20.57
N ARG A 505 -17.60 7.11 20.60
CA ARG A 505 -18.22 7.60 21.84
C ARG A 505 -19.70 7.25 21.89
N PRO A 506 -20.26 6.99 23.09
CA PRO A 506 -21.69 6.93 23.31
C PRO A 506 -22.36 8.24 22.89
N ILE A 507 -23.54 8.14 22.26
CA ILE A 507 -24.35 9.30 21.89
C ILE A 507 -25.19 9.69 23.11
N ALA A 508 -25.08 10.96 23.53
CA ALA A 508 -25.83 11.49 24.66
C ALA A 508 -27.34 11.52 24.39
N ALA A 509 -28.13 11.29 25.44
CA ALA A 509 -29.59 11.38 25.37
C ALA A 509 -30.03 12.79 24.94
N GLY A 510 -30.96 12.87 23.99
CA GLY A 510 -31.53 14.14 23.51
C GLY A 510 -30.89 14.72 22.24
N ILE A 511 -29.81 14.11 21.72
CA ILE A 511 -29.31 14.41 20.38
C ILE A 511 -30.26 13.77 19.35
N GLY A 512 -30.75 14.54 18.37
CA GLY A 512 -31.71 14.09 17.35
C GLY A 512 -31.16 13.11 16.30
N ILE A 513 -30.26 12.21 16.68
CA ILE A 513 -29.76 11.12 15.82
C ILE A 513 -30.72 9.93 15.91
N SER A 514 -31.01 9.28 14.79
CA SER A 514 -31.88 8.11 14.76
C SER A 514 -31.23 6.90 15.46
N GLU A 515 -32.05 6.01 16.02
CA GLU A 515 -31.57 4.74 16.60
C GLU A 515 -30.79 3.89 15.59
N GLU A 516 -31.17 3.98 14.32
CA GLU A 516 -30.52 3.28 13.22
C GLU A 516 -29.10 3.79 13.00
N GLU A 517 -28.90 5.11 13.03
CA GLU A 517 -27.57 5.71 12.90
C GLU A 517 -26.71 5.44 14.15
N ILE A 518 -27.30 5.46 15.36
CA ILE A 518 -26.60 5.04 16.59
C ILE A 518 -26.08 3.61 16.46
N GLU A 519 -26.92 2.69 15.98
CA GLU A 519 -26.55 1.30 15.73
C GLU A 519 -25.47 1.17 14.65
N THR A 520 -25.57 1.91 13.53
CA THR A 520 -24.55 1.93 12.47
C THR A 520 -23.20 2.35 13.03
N ARG A 521 -23.13 3.47 13.75
CA ARG A 521 -21.87 3.97 14.33
C ARG A 521 -21.23 2.97 15.27
N CYS A 522 -22.05 2.38 16.15
CA CYS A 522 -21.57 1.41 17.11
C CYS A 522 -21.00 0.18 16.42
N TRP A 523 -21.73 -0.36 15.45
CA TRP A 523 -21.31 -1.55 14.74
C TRP A 523 -20.04 -1.31 13.92
N LEU A 524 -19.98 -0.20 13.18
CA LEU A 524 -18.82 0.16 12.38
C LEU A 524 -17.58 0.41 13.23
N TRP A 525 -17.73 1.04 14.40
CA TRP A 525 -16.60 1.20 15.33
C TRP A 525 -15.99 -0.15 15.72
N TRP A 526 -16.83 -1.15 16.00
CA TRP A 526 -16.36 -2.49 16.34
C TRP A 526 -15.81 -3.28 15.15
N CYS A 527 -16.33 -3.07 13.93
CA CYS A 527 -15.71 -3.62 12.71
C CYS A 527 -14.32 -3.00 12.48
N LEU A 528 -14.19 -1.68 12.63
CA LEU A 528 -12.90 -0.97 12.56
C LEU A 528 -11.92 -1.48 13.62
N TYR A 529 -12.38 -1.62 14.87
CA TYR A 529 -11.60 -2.18 15.97
C TYR A 529 -11.09 -3.58 15.64
N LEU A 530 -11.99 -4.47 15.22
CA LEU A 530 -11.64 -5.84 14.86
C LEU A 530 -10.55 -5.87 13.79
N PHE A 531 -10.74 -5.12 12.71
CA PHE A 531 -9.80 -5.13 11.60
C PHE A 531 -8.45 -4.49 11.95
N ASP A 532 -8.44 -3.39 12.72
CA ASP A 532 -7.22 -2.72 13.18
C ASP A 532 -6.33 -3.68 13.97
N LYS A 533 -6.91 -4.41 14.94
CA LYS A 533 -6.12 -5.34 15.78
C LYS A 533 -5.64 -6.56 15.02
N ILE A 534 -6.46 -7.13 14.13
CA ILE A 534 -6.05 -8.27 13.30
C ILE A 534 -4.94 -7.85 12.34
N LEU A 535 -5.10 -6.73 11.62
CA LEU A 535 -4.12 -6.27 10.66
C LEU A 535 -2.78 -5.96 11.33
N THR A 536 -2.80 -5.16 12.40
CA THR A 536 -1.58 -4.70 13.06
C THR A 536 -0.83 -5.82 13.80
N SER A 537 -1.55 -6.81 14.35
CA SER A 537 -0.92 -8.00 14.92
C SER A 537 -0.20 -8.87 13.88
N ARG A 538 -0.74 -8.98 12.66
CA ARG A 538 -0.10 -9.70 11.54
C ARG A 538 1.08 -8.95 10.94
N ALA A 539 0.96 -7.63 10.85
CA ALA A 539 1.99 -6.77 10.26
C ALA A 539 3.10 -6.37 11.27
N CYS A 540 2.97 -6.76 12.54
CA CYS A 540 3.80 -6.28 13.65
C CYS A 540 3.89 -4.74 13.72
N ARG A 541 2.78 -4.07 13.39
CA ARG A 541 2.64 -2.60 13.43
C ARG A 541 1.88 -2.16 14.69
N SER A 542 1.93 -0.86 14.99
CA SER A 542 1.13 -0.31 16.08
C SER A 542 -0.31 -0.06 15.61
N PRO A 543 -1.33 -0.48 16.38
CA PRO A 543 -2.75 -0.22 16.07
C PRO A 543 -3.07 1.28 16.13
N CYS A 544 -4.03 1.72 15.30
CA CYS A 544 -4.52 3.10 15.32
C CYS A 544 -5.47 3.37 16.49
N ILE A 545 -6.19 2.34 16.96
CA ILE A 545 -7.11 2.45 18.07
C ILE A 545 -6.40 2.00 19.34
N ASN A 546 -6.22 2.90 20.31
CA ASN A 546 -5.84 2.51 21.65
C ASN A 546 -7.08 2.04 22.43
N ASP A 547 -6.93 0.99 23.22
CA ASP A 547 -8.04 0.42 24.01
C ASP A 547 -8.51 1.39 25.11
N ASP A 548 -7.67 2.37 25.49
CA ASP A 548 -7.96 3.38 26.51
C ASP A 548 -8.63 4.66 25.93
N ASP A 549 -8.76 4.79 24.60
CA ASP A 549 -9.21 6.02 23.94
C ASP A 549 -10.72 6.03 23.60
N PHE A 550 -11.48 5.00 23.98
CA PHE A 550 -12.92 4.89 23.71
C PHE A 550 -13.66 4.12 24.81
N ASP A 551 -14.94 4.44 24.99
CA ASP A 551 -15.81 3.90 26.05
C ASP A 551 -17.09 3.23 25.51
N LEU A 552 -17.09 2.90 24.22
CA LEU A 552 -18.21 2.23 23.56
C LEU A 552 -18.37 0.78 24.05
N ALA A 553 -19.60 0.37 24.37
CA ALA A 553 -19.92 -1.00 24.74
C ALA A 553 -19.98 -1.94 23.52
N ILE A 554 -19.62 -3.21 23.71
CA ILE A 554 -19.82 -4.26 22.68
C ILE A 554 -21.33 -4.41 22.41
N PRO A 555 -21.77 -4.57 21.15
CA PRO A 555 -23.19 -4.72 20.84
C PRO A 555 -23.83 -5.86 21.62
N SER A 556 -25.02 -5.61 22.16
CA SER A 556 -25.80 -6.58 22.93
C SER A 556 -26.81 -7.35 22.08
N ALA A 557 -27.15 -6.83 20.89
CA ALA A 557 -28.09 -7.42 19.94
C ALA A 557 -27.45 -7.50 18.54
N PRO A 558 -27.90 -8.42 17.66
CA PRO A 558 -27.45 -8.47 16.27
C PRO A 558 -27.80 -7.18 15.53
N ARG A 559 -26.96 -6.74 14.59
CA ARG A 559 -27.27 -5.57 13.74
C ARG A 559 -28.50 -5.87 12.89
N ARG A 560 -29.52 -5.02 13.02
CA ARG A 560 -30.79 -5.15 12.27
C ARG A 560 -30.52 -5.20 10.76
N GLN A 561 -31.26 -6.07 10.07
CA GLN A 561 -31.23 -6.23 8.60
C GLN A 561 -29.85 -6.61 8.05
N THR A 562 -29.12 -7.45 8.78
CA THR A 562 -27.85 -8.04 8.34
C THR A 562 -27.81 -9.53 8.67
N ALA A 563 -26.95 -10.29 7.99
CA ALA A 563 -26.65 -11.69 8.31
C ALA A 563 -25.66 -11.83 9.49
N ALA A 564 -25.42 -10.77 10.27
CA ALA A 564 -24.34 -10.74 11.23
C ALA A 564 -24.57 -11.65 12.44
N SER A 565 -23.63 -12.55 12.70
CA SER A 565 -23.64 -13.40 13.88
C SER A 565 -23.10 -12.63 15.09
N LEU A 566 -23.98 -12.25 16.02
CA LEU A 566 -23.59 -11.56 17.26
C LEU A 566 -22.62 -12.41 18.10
N GLU A 567 -22.80 -13.72 18.12
CA GLU A 567 -21.95 -14.64 18.88
C GLU A 567 -20.52 -14.66 18.31
N PHE A 568 -20.38 -14.84 16.99
CA PHE A 568 -19.10 -14.73 16.32
C PHE A 568 -18.45 -13.36 16.57
N PHE A 569 -19.21 -12.28 16.39
CA PHE A 569 -18.70 -10.92 16.52
C PHE A 569 -18.14 -10.64 17.92
N LYS A 570 -18.85 -11.08 18.97
CA LYS A 570 -18.36 -10.99 20.36
C LYS A 570 -17.07 -11.79 20.57
N CYS A 571 -17.02 -13.03 20.09
CA CYS A 571 -15.82 -13.87 20.20
C CYS A 571 -14.62 -13.25 19.48
N ALA A 572 -14.84 -12.71 18.28
CA ALA A 572 -13.83 -12.06 17.46
C ALA A 572 -13.30 -10.76 18.11
N ILE A 573 -14.18 -9.94 18.70
CA ILE A 573 -13.77 -8.72 19.44
C ILE A 573 -12.95 -9.07 20.69
N GLN A 574 -13.35 -10.11 21.43
CA GLN A 574 -12.60 -10.57 22.60
C GLN A 574 -11.20 -11.05 22.20
N HIS A 575 -11.09 -11.81 21.11
CA HIS A 575 -9.81 -12.19 20.54
C HIS A 575 -8.98 -10.98 20.09
N ALA A 576 -9.58 -10.01 19.40
CA ALA A 576 -8.92 -8.79 18.96
C ALA A 576 -8.31 -8.00 20.14
N ARG A 577 -9.02 -7.91 21.27
CA ARG A 577 -8.51 -7.33 22.53
C ARG A 577 -7.29 -8.10 23.07
N LEU A 578 -7.35 -9.43 23.07
CA LEU A 578 -6.22 -10.27 23.49
C LEU A 578 -5.02 -10.10 22.55
N SER A 579 -5.24 -10.05 21.24
CA SER A 579 -4.19 -9.81 20.25
C SER A 579 -3.54 -8.42 20.42
N SER A 580 -4.34 -7.38 20.67
CA SER A 580 -3.88 -6.03 21.05
C SER A 580 -2.97 -6.09 22.29
N LEU A 581 -3.38 -6.85 23.32
CA LEU A 581 -2.62 -7.02 24.54
C LEU A 581 -1.29 -7.74 24.31
N VAL A 582 -1.28 -8.81 23.50
CA VAL A 582 -0.08 -9.55 23.09
C VAL A 582 0.91 -8.62 22.40
N THR A 583 0.47 -7.86 21.40
CA THR A 583 1.33 -6.90 20.68
C THR A 583 1.94 -5.87 21.64
N ARG A 584 1.14 -5.25 22.52
CA ARG A 584 1.63 -4.24 23.46
C ARG A 584 2.64 -4.81 24.47
N LYS A 585 2.35 -6.00 25.03
CA LYS A 585 3.13 -6.57 26.14
C LYS A 585 4.33 -7.41 25.72
N LEU A 586 4.37 -7.92 24.48
CA LEU A 586 5.48 -8.75 24.01
C LEU A 586 6.26 -8.13 22.84
N TYR A 587 5.62 -7.32 21.99
CA TYR A 587 6.20 -6.89 20.72
C TYR A 587 6.46 -5.39 20.59
N SER A 588 5.96 -4.57 21.53
CA SER A 588 6.29 -3.14 21.54
C SER A 588 7.80 -2.93 21.77
N PRO A 589 8.39 -1.82 21.27
CA PRO A 589 9.79 -1.50 21.52
C PRO A 589 10.15 -1.55 23.01
N ARG A 590 9.25 -1.07 23.88
CA ARG A 590 9.40 -1.16 25.33
C ARG A 590 9.41 -2.61 25.81
N ALA A 591 8.46 -3.44 25.37
CA ALA A 591 8.40 -4.86 25.76
C ALA A 591 9.66 -5.65 25.37
N LEU A 592 10.25 -5.34 24.21
CA LEU A 592 11.48 -6.01 23.75
C LEU A 592 12.72 -5.67 24.58
N THR A 593 12.70 -4.55 25.32
CA THR A 593 13.80 -4.16 26.24
C THR A 593 13.68 -4.79 27.63
N VAL A 594 12.52 -5.36 27.97
CA VAL A 594 12.26 -5.99 29.28
C VAL A 594 13.12 -7.25 29.45
N PRO A 595 13.65 -7.54 30.65
CA PRO A 595 14.42 -8.75 30.92
C PRO A 595 13.66 -10.03 30.56
N MET A 596 14.41 -11.06 30.12
CA MET A 596 13.82 -12.33 29.67
C MET A 596 12.93 -12.98 30.75
N THR A 597 13.31 -12.90 32.02
CA THR A 597 12.51 -13.48 33.13
C THR A 597 11.12 -12.85 33.23
N GLU A 598 11.02 -11.53 33.12
CA GLU A 598 9.75 -10.82 33.13
C GLU A 598 8.97 -11.11 31.84
N ARG A 599 9.65 -11.18 30.69
CA ARG A 599 9.02 -11.58 29.42
C ARG A 599 8.41 -12.98 29.49
N LEU A 600 9.10 -13.95 30.09
CA LEU A 600 8.58 -15.30 30.30
C LEU A 600 7.30 -15.30 31.16
N ASN A 601 7.27 -14.50 32.24
CA ASN A 601 6.07 -14.37 33.07
C ASN A 601 4.90 -13.79 32.28
N VAL A 602 5.16 -12.76 31.46
CA VAL A 602 4.15 -12.16 30.58
C VAL A 602 3.64 -13.17 29.54
N THR A 603 4.54 -13.97 28.96
CA THR A 603 4.18 -15.07 28.05
C THR A 603 3.25 -16.07 28.74
N SER A 604 3.57 -16.54 29.95
CA SER A 604 2.70 -17.47 30.70
C SER A 604 1.33 -16.87 31.03
N GLU A 605 1.29 -15.60 31.42
CA GLU A 605 0.03 -14.91 31.72
C GLU A 605 -0.87 -14.81 30.47
N LEU A 606 -0.29 -14.46 29.32
CA LEU A 606 -1.03 -14.35 28.07
C LEU A 606 -1.47 -15.72 27.52
N ASP A 607 -0.65 -16.77 27.67
CA ASP A 607 -1.02 -18.16 27.34
C ASP A 607 -2.25 -18.60 28.15
N ASN A 608 -2.28 -18.31 29.46
CA ASN A 608 -3.45 -18.59 30.29
C ASN A 608 -4.71 -17.86 29.79
N GLN A 609 -4.59 -16.58 29.45
CA GLN A 609 -5.73 -15.78 28.98
C GLN A 609 -6.28 -16.28 27.63
N ILE A 610 -5.42 -16.65 26.66
CA ILE A 610 -5.89 -17.15 25.37
C ILE A 610 -6.53 -18.55 25.51
N ARG A 611 -6.02 -19.41 26.39
CA ARG A 611 -6.63 -20.72 26.70
C ARG A 611 -7.96 -20.56 27.42
N GLN A 612 -8.07 -19.61 28.34
CA GLN A 612 -9.31 -19.30 29.02
C GLN A 612 -10.37 -18.80 28.03
N TRP A 613 -10.00 -17.89 27.13
CA TRP A 613 -10.88 -17.45 26.06
C TRP A 613 -11.34 -18.62 25.19
N TRP A 614 -10.42 -19.49 24.77
CA TRP A 614 -10.75 -20.70 24.00
C TRP A 614 -11.73 -21.61 24.74
N ALA A 615 -11.51 -21.87 26.03
CA ALA A 615 -12.37 -22.72 26.83
C ALA A 615 -13.81 -22.16 26.98
N GLN A 616 -13.96 -20.83 26.95
CA GLN A 616 -15.25 -20.14 27.04
C GLN A 616 -16.01 -20.09 25.72
N LEU A 617 -15.38 -20.46 24.60
CA LEU A 617 -16.03 -20.43 23.30
C LEU A 617 -17.19 -21.43 23.21
N PRO A 618 -18.27 -21.09 22.49
CA PRO A 618 -19.31 -22.03 22.11
C PRO A 618 -18.73 -23.29 21.43
N ALA A 619 -19.35 -24.44 21.66
CA ALA A 619 -18.90 -25.72 21.09
C ALA A 619 -18.88 -25.70 19.55
N THR A 620 -19.74 -24.88 18.93
CA THR A 620 -19.83 -24.66 17.48
C THR A 620 -18.51 -24.18 16.88
N PHE A 621 -17.74 -23.36 17.59
CA PHE A 621 -16.44 -22.85 17.12
C PHE A 621 -15.25 -23.75 17.51
N ARG A 622 -15.40 -24.59 18.53
CA ARG A 622 -14.33 -25.49 19.00
C ARG A 622 -14.33 -26.86 18.32
N ASN A 623 -15.51 -27.36 17.96
CA ASN A 623 -15.64 -28.69 17.38
C ASN A 623 -15.15 -28.72 15.95
N ARG A 624 -14.69 -29.90 15.49
CA ARG A 624 -14.25 -30.12 14.11
C ARG A 624 -15.36 -29.70 13.13
N PRO A 625 -15.02 -28.96 12.06
CA PRO A 625 -16.02 -28.51 11.11
C PRO A 625 -16.51 -29.75 10.34
N THR A 626 -17.82 -29.96 10.37
CA THR A 626 -18.47 -31.03 9.60
C THR A 626 -19.68 -30.46 8.89
N PRO A 627 -20.11 -31.03 7.75
CA PRO A 627 -21.35 -30.61 7.11
C PRO A 627 -22.57 -30.68 8.05
N LYS A 628 -22.55 -31.61 9.01
CA LYS A 628 -23.60 -31.71 10.05
C LYS A 628 -23.58 -30.50 10.98
N LEU A 629 -22.40 -30.09 11.47
CA LEU A 629 -22.24 -28.95 12.37
C LEU A 629 -22.78 -27.64 11.75
N PHE A 630 -22.47 -27.36 10.48
CA PHE A 630 -22.97 -26.15 9.81
C PHE A 630 -24.48 -26.21 9.50
N ARG A 631 -25.03 -27.40 9.19
CA ARG A 631 -26.49 -27.56 9.03
C ARG A 631 -27.26 -27.32 10.33
N GLU A 632 -26.69 -27.74 11.46
CA GLU A 632 -27.30 -27.53 12.78
C GLU A 632 -27.13 -26.09 13.28
N ASN A 633 -26.13 -25.37 12.77
CA ASN A 633 -25.79 -24.00 13.18
C ASN A 633 -25.68 -23.07 11.95
N PRO A 634 -26.80 -22.77 11.27
CA PRO A 634 -26.78 -22.02 9.99
C PRO A 634 -26.28 -20.57 10.11
N HIS A 635 -26.15 -20.06 11.33
CA HIS A 635 -25.60 -18.74 11.67
C HIS A 635 -24.08 -18.76 11.84
N VAL A 636 -23.44 -19.92 11.73
CA VAL A 636 -21.99 -20.08 11.71
C VAL A 636 -21.59 -20.70 10.38
N ASP A 637 -20.62 -20.10 9.72
CA ASP A 637 -20.07 -20.62 8.47
C ASP A 637 -18.61 -21.09 8.61
N GLN A 638 -18.11 -21.69 7.53
CA GLN A 638 -16.76 -22.20 7.44
C GLN A 638 -15.70 -21.10 7.62
N THR A 639 -15.93 -19.89 7.10
CA THR A 639 -14.99 -18.76 7.17
C THR A 639 -14.87 -18.22 8.60
N GLN A 640 -16.00 -18.01 9.27
CA GLN A 640 -16.08 -17.61 10.68
C GLN A 640 -15.43 -18.66 11.59
N TRP A 641 -15.74 -19.94 11.37
CA TRP A 641 -15.12 -21.04 12.10
C TRP A 641 -13.60 -21.06 11.88
N SER A 642 -13.16 -20.92 10.63
CA SER A 642 -11.74 -20.91 10.26
C SER A 642 -11.02 -19.71 10.87
N TYR A 643 -11.65 -18.53 10.89
CA TYR A 643 -11.12 -17.34 11.56
C TYR A 643 -10.83 -17.63 13.04
N ILE A 644 -11.79 -18.15 13.80
CA ILE A 644 -11.62 -18.39 15.24
C ILE A 644 -10.49 -19.41 15.52
N ASN A 645 -10.42 -20.48 14.73
CA ASN A 645 -9.41 -21.53 14.91
C ASN A 645 -8.01 -21.02 14.53
N LEU A 646 -7.88 -20.33 13.40
CA LEU A 646 -6.61 -19.74 12.98
C LEU A 646 -6.16 -18.62 13.92
N ALA A 647 -7.09 -17.79 14.40
CA ALA A 647 -6.85 -16.76 15.39
C ALA A 647 -6.30 -17.34 16.71
N TYR A 648 -6.90 -18.42 17.22
CA TYR A 648 -6.43 -19.09 18.43
C TYR A 648 -4.99 -19.61 18.28
N HIS A 649 -4.75 -20.47 17.28
CA HIS A 649 -3.44 -21.07 17.09
C HIS A 649 -2.37 -20.05 16.67
N GLY A 650 -2.73 -19.08 15.84
CA GLY A 650 -1.82 -18.01 15.44
C GLY A 650 -1.43 -17.10 16.60
N THR A 651 -2.36 -16.82 17.53
CA THR A 651 -2.06 -16.04 18.74
C THR A 651 -1.21 -16.82 19.72
N LEU A 652 -1.41 -18.14 19.86
CA LEU A 652 -0.49 -19.01 20.61
C LEU A 652 0.92 -18.95 20.02
N CYS A 653 1.06 -19.08 18.70
CA CYS A 653 2.35 -18.89 18.04
C CYS A 653 2.92 -17.51 18.37
N ALA A 654 2.16 -16.43 18.23
CA ALA A 654 2.62 -15.08 18.56
C ALA A 654 3.04 -14.93 20.04
N ILE A 655 2.34 -15.51 21.01
CA ILE A 655 2.70 -15.41 22.43
C ILE A 655 4.06 -16.05 22.72
N HIS A 656 4.38 -17.16 22.06
CA HIS A 656 5.58 -17.94 22.32
C HIS A 656 6.74 -17.63 21.34
N ASN A 657 6.48 -17.11 20.15
CA ASN A 657 7.51 -16.84 19.14
C ASN A 657 8.54 -15.79 19.59
N VAL A 658 8.12 -14.81 20.41
CA VAL A 658 9.02 -13.80 20.99
C VAL A 658 10.16 -14.38 21.83
N ILE A 659 10.02 -15.62 22.30
CA ILE A 659 11.04 -16.34 23.07
C ILE A 659 11.61 -17.56 22.35
N THR A 660 10.98 -18.08 21.29
CA THR A 660 11.48 -19.24 20.53
C THR A 660 12.25 -18.84 19.27
N TYR A 661 12.05 -17.64 18.73
CA TYR A 661 12.78 -17.16 17.56
C TYR A 661 14.27 -16.91 17.89
N PRO A 662 15.19 -17.60 17.19
CA PRO A 662 16.62 -17.53 17.52
C PRO A 662 17.24 -16.14 17.40
N TRP A 663 16.75 -15.33 16.46
CA TRP A 663 17.24 -13.96 16.23
C TRP A 663 16.64 -12.92 17.19
N VAL A 664 15.55 -13.24 17.89
CA VAL A 664 14.95 -12.37 18.92
C VAL A 664 15.67 -12.57 20.27
N GLN A 665 16.30 -13.73 20.48
CA GLN A 665 17.07 -14.02 21.69
C GLN A 665 18.41 -13.25 21.70
N SER A 666 18.58 -12.35 22.68
CA SER A 666 19.91 -11.79 22.98
C SER A 666 20.85 -12.89 23.44
N LYS A 667 22.10 -12.91 22.94
CA LYS A 667 23.17 -13.90 23.25
C LYS A 667 23.55 -14.00 24.75
N SER A 668 22.86 -13.30 25.64
CA SER A 668 23.15 -13.25 27.08
C SER A 668 22.57 -14.46 27.82
N ASN A 669 23.46 -15.36 28.26
CA ASN A 669 23.36 -16.26 29.43
C ASN A 669 22.06 -17.07 29.67
N LEU A 670 21.20 -17.29 28.67
CA LEU A 670 20.04 -18.21 28.75
C LEU A 670 20.44 -19.60 29.27
N PHE A 671 21.68 -20.00 28.98
CA PHE A 671 22.26 -21.27 29.37
C PHE A 671 22.62 -21.37 30.87
N GLN A 672 22.51 -20.33 31.69
CA GLN A 672 22.89 -20.44 33.11
C GLN A 672 21.74 -20.86 34.05
N GLN A 673 20.48 -20.82 33.62
CA GLN A 673 19.32 -21.13 34.47
C GLN A 673 18.42 -22.22 33.89
N GLN A 674 18.40 -23.40 34.53
CA GLN A 674 17.61 -24.57 34.11
C GLN A 674 16.13 -24.25 33.88
N LYS A 675 15.52 -23.45 34.76
CA LYS A 675 14.10 -23.06 34.68
C LYS A 675 13.76 -22.33 33.38
N MET A 676 14.68 -21.49 32.86
CA MET A 676 14.46 -20.75 31.62
C MET A 676 14.52 -21.68 30.40
N ARG A 677 15.43 -22.66 30.40
CA ARG A 677 15.53 -23.66 29.32
C ARG A 677 14.25 -24.48 29.21
N THR A 678 13.76 -25.01 30.32
CA THR A 678 12.51 -25.80 30.36
C THR A 678 11.32 -25.00 29.84
N GLN A 679 11.22 -23.71 30.17
CA GLN A 679 10.14 -22.86 29.67
C GLN A 679 10.23 -22.60 28.16
N VAL A 680 11.45 -22.45 27.62
CA VAL A 680 11.67 -22.29 26.18
C VAL A 680 11.34 -23.59 25.43
N GLU A 681 11.74 -24.75 25.96
CA GLU A 681 11.39 -26.07 25.41
C GLU A 681 9.87 -26.28 25.36
N GLU A 682 9.17 -25.97 26.45
CA GLU A 682 7.70 -26.04 26.48
C GLU A 682 7.05 -25.07 25.49
N SER A 683 7.59 -23.85 25.39
CA SER A 683 7.11 -22.86 24.41
C SER A 683 7.32 -23.33 22.97
N SER A 684 8.47 -23.94 22.66
CA SER A 684 8.73 -24.57 21.37
C SER A 684 7.72 -25.68 21.06
N ARG A 685 7.38 -26.52 22.04
CA ARG A 685 6.36 -27.56 21.89
C ARG A 685 4.97 -26.99 21.61
N ILE A 686 4.58 -25.92 22.31
CA ILE A 686 3.31 -25.21 22.10
C ILE A 686 3.25 -24.64 20.67
N VAL A 687 4.30 -23.94 20.24
CA VAL A 687 4.41 -23.38 18.88
C VAL A 687 4.32 -24.47 17.82
N ALA A 688 5.02 -25.59 18.00
CA ALA A 688 4.98 -26.72 17.08
C ALA A 688 3.55 -27.27 16.95
N ASN A 689 2.88 -27.53 18.08
CA ASN A 689 1.52 -28.07 18.08
C ASN A 689 0.51 -27.10 17.44
N ALA A 690 0.57 -25.81 17.79
CA ALA A 690 -0.29 -24.79 17.17
C ALA A 690 -0.04 -24.68 15.66
N SER A 691 1.22 -24.79 15.23
CA SER A 691 1.58 -24.75 13.81
C SER A 691 1.09 -26.00 13.05
N ARG A 692 1.16 -27.19 13.66
CA ARG A 692 0.55 -28.43 13.09
C ARG A 692 -0.95 -28.30 12.91
N SER A 693 -1.64 -27.69 13.88
CA SER A 693 -3.08 -27.42 13.78
C SER A 693 -3.38 -26.49 12.60
N ILE A 694 -2.66 -25.37 12.48
CA ILE A 694 -2.81 -24.45 11.33
C ILE A 694 -2.52 -25.17 10.01
N ALA A 695 -1.41 -25.91 9.90
CA ALA A 695 -1.03 -26.65 8.71
C ALA A 695 -2.11 -27.64 8.27
N SER A 696 -2.70 -28.37 9.22
CA SER A 696 -3.79 -29.31 8.96
C SER A 696 -5.07 -28.62 8.46
N LEU A 697 -5.38 -27.42 8.95
CA LEU A 697 -6.54 -26.65 8.50
C LEU A 697 -6.41 -26.19 7.05
N THR A 698 -5.18 -25.98 6.54
CA THR A 698 -4.97 -25.55 5.14
C THR A 698 -5.51 -26.52 4.09
N GLN A 699 -5.67 -27.79 4.45
CA GLN A 699 -6.24 -28.81 3.58
C GLN A 699 -7.74 -28.58 3.30
N GLN A 700 -8.43 -27.84 4.16
CA GLN A 700 -9.86 -27.58 4.06
C GLN A 700 -10.16 -26.28 3.30
N PHE A 701 -9.15 -25.50 2.94
CA PHE A 701 -9.32 -24.20 2.32
C PHE A 701 -9.25 -24.30 0.80
N GLU A 702 -10.33 -23.88 0.15
CA GLU A 702 -10.32 -23.59 -1.28
C GLU A 702 -9.65 -22.23 -1.51
N VAL A 703 -8.71 -22.19 -2.46
CA VAL A 703 -8.01 -20.97 -2.85
C VAL A 703 -8.62 -20.48 -4.15
N THR A 704 -9.34 -19.36 -4.09
CA THR A 704 -10.04 -18.73 -5.21
C THR A 704 -9.68 -17.25 -5.31
N SER A 705 -10.21 -16.56 -6.32
CA SER A 705 -10.14 -15.10 -6.42
C SER A 705 -10.88 -14.37 -5.29
N ALA A 706 -11.63 -15.07 -4.42
CA ALA A 706 -12.33 -14.50 -3.27
C ALA A 706 -11.64 -14.81 -1.92
N SER A 707 -10.55 -15.59 -1.90
CA SER A 707 -9.89 -15.97 -0.65
C SER A 707 -9.23 -14.78 0.06
N HIS A 708 -9.38 -14.71 1.37
CA HIS A 708 -8.70 -13.72 2.20
C HIS A 708 -7.22 -14.09 2.44
N VAL A 709 -6.35 -13.07 2.44
CA VAL A 709 -4.89 -13.25 2.62
C VAL A 709 -4.53 -13.85 3.98
N TRP A 710 -5.27 -13.50 5.05
CA TRP A 710 -5.02 -14.09 6.36
C TRP A 710 -5.14 -15.63 6.32
N GLN A 711 -6.16 -16.15 5.63
CA GLN A 711 -6.46 -17.58 5.53
C GLN A 711 -5.59 -18.31 4.52
N ALA A 712 -5.45 -17.75 3.31
CA ALA A 712 -4.77 -18.40 2.19
C ALA A 712 -3.25 -18.33 2.29
N PHE A 713 -2.70 -17.32 2.99
CA PHE A 713 -1.27 -17.05 2.99
C PHE A 713 -0.68 -16.86 4.38
N TYR A 714 -1.15 -15.88 5.18
CA TYR A 714 -0.48 -15.46 6.42
C TYR A 714 -0.36 -16.58 7.47
N TYR A 715 -1.48 -17.17 7.91
CA TYR A 715 -1.41 -18.24 8.91
C TYR A 715 -0.66 -19.48 8.38
N PRO A 716 -0.92 -19.95 7.14
CA PRO A 716 -0.11 -20.99 6.52
C PRO A 716 1.39 -20.71 6.58
N ILE A 717 1.86 -19.54 6.13
CA ILE A 717 3.30 -19.25 6.07
C ILE A 717 3.93 -19.13 7.45
N VAL A 718 3.23 -18.55 8.43
CA VAL A 718 3.70 -18.51 9.83
C VAL A 718 3.85 -19.92 10.40
N SER A 719 2.86 -20.79 10.17
CA SER A 719 2.95 -22.19 10.62
C SER A 719 4.09 -22.95 9.96
N HIS A 720 4.32 -22.69 8.66
CA HIS A 720 5.38 -23.30 7.87
C HIS A 720 6.77 -22.89 8.37
N ILE A 721 6.96 -21.59 8.61
CA ILE A 721 8.20 -21.05 9.20
C ILE A 721 8.45 -21.67 10.57
N ASN A 722 7.43 -21.74 11.42
CA ASN A 722 7.59 -22.30 12.76
C ASN A 722 7.99 -23.79 12.71
N LEU A 723 7.36 -24.62 11.88
CA LEU A 723 7.74 -26.04 11.71
C LEU A 723 9.16 -26.18 11.15
N PHE A 724 9.52 -25.36 10.16
CA PHE A 724 10.87 -25.30 9.60
C PHE A 724 11.92 -25.05 10.70
N LEU A 725 11.69 -24.04 11.55
CA LEU A 725 12.61 -23.71 12.64
C LEU A 725 12.73 -24.86 13.64
N GLN A 726 11.64 -25.58 13.93
CA GLN A 726 11.69 -26.73 14.83
C GLN A 726 12.52 -27.88 14.25
N ILE A 727 12.37 -28.17 12.96
CA ILE A 727 13.18 -29.19 12.28
C ILE A 727 14.66 -28.79 12.30
N LEU A 728 15.00 -27.52 12.04
CA LEU A 728 16.40 -27.07 12.13
C LEU A 728 16.95 -27.02 13.56
N GLN A 729 16.08 -26.97 14.57
CA GLN A 729 16.47 -27.06 15.98
C GLN A 729 16.83 -28.48 16.39
N ASP A 730 16.05 -29.46 15.96
CA ASP A 730 16.33 -30.88 16.20
C ASP A 730 15.92 -31.74 14.98
N PRO A 731 16.82 -31.88 13.98
CA PRO A 731 16.53 -32.66 12.78
C PRO A 731 16.36 -34.17 13.04
N ARG A 732 16.77 -34.66 14.22
CA ARG A 732 16.64 -36.06 14.64
C ARG A 732 15.39 -36.32 15.47
N SER A 733 14.57 -35.30 15.73
CA SER A 733 13.32 -35.44 16.46
C SER A 733 12.42 -36.47 15.79
N GLN A 734 11.70 -37.25 16.61
CA GLN A 734 10.73 -38.23 16.13
C GLN A 734 9.61 -37.58 15.30
N SER A 735 9.31 -36.30 15.50
CA SER A 735 8.29 -35.58 14.74
C SER A 735 8.80 -34.98 13.43
N ALA A 736 10.11 -34.96 13.17
CA ALA A 736 10.70 -34.18 12.07
C ALA A 736 10.14 -34.57 10.68
N GLU A 737 9.97 -35.87 10.43
CA GLU A 737 9.38 -36.37 9.17
C GLU A 737 7.89 -36.02 9.03
N ALA A 738 7.13 -36.09 10.13
CA ALA A 738 5.73 -35.70 10.13
C ALA A 738 5.55 -34.18 9.94
N ASP A 739 6.44 -33.39 10.55
CA ASP A 739 6.49 -31.94 10.41
C ASP A 739 6.86 -31.55 8.97
N LEU A 740 7.81 -32.26 8.35
CA LEU A 740 8.16 -32.08 6.94
C LEU A 740 6.97 -32.40 6.01
N ALA A 741 6.24 -33.49 6.26
CA ALA A 741 5.05 -33.82 5.47
C ALA A 741 3.96 -32.74 5.58
N LEU A 742 3.75 -32.16 6.78
CA LEU A 742 2.85 -31.03 6.96
C LEU A 742 3.35 -29.77 6.25
N MET A 743 4.66 -29.51 6.25
CA MET A 743 5.25 -28.44 5.48
C MET A 743 5.01 -28.62 3.97
N GLU A 744 5.13 -29.83 3.44
CA GLU A 744 4.81 -30.11 2.03
C GLU A 744 3.34 -29.85 1.70
N VAL A 745 2.42 -30.21 2.61
CA VAL A 745 0.98 -29.87 2.49
C VAL A 745 0.78 -28.37 2.42
N VAL A 746 1.41 -27.60 3.31
CA VAL A 746 1.31 -26.14 3.33
C VAL A 746 1.91 -25.52 2.08
N ALA A 747 3.09 -25.99 1.64
CA ALA A 747 3.71 -25.55 0.39
C ALA A 747 2.83 -25.84 -0.83
N GLY A 748 2.15 -27.00 -0.85
CA GLY A 748 1.15 -27.34 -1.85
C GLY A 748 -0.07 -26.41 -1.81
N SER A 749 -0.57 -26.08 -0.61
CA SER A 749 -1.66 -25.12 -0.42
C SER A 749 -1.31 -23.72 -0.93
N ILE A 750 -0.14 -23.19 -0.57
CA ILE A 750 0.35 -21.89 -1.06
C ILE A 750 0.58 -21.94 -2.58
N SER A 751 1.04 -23.07 -3.13
CA SER A 751 1.19 -23.25 -4.59
C SER A 751 -0.16 -23.22 -5.33
N ARG A 752 -1.30 -23.43 -4.66
CA ARG A 752 -2.62 -23.22 -5.29
C ARG A 752 -2.87 -21.76 -5.66
N ILE A 753 -2.20 -20.80 -4.99
CA ILE A 753 -2.25 -19.39 -5.37
C ILE A 753 -1.61 -19.19 -6.76
N ASP A 754 -0.47 -19.82 -7.02
CA ASP A 754 0.21 -19.79 -8.32
C ASP A 754 -0.70 -20.38 -9.42
N VAL A 755 -1.32 -21.53 -9.15
CA VAL A 755 -2.27 -22.16 -10.07
C VAL A 755 -3.50 -21.27 -10.32
N ALA A 756 -4.13 -20.75 -9.25
CA ALA A 756 -5.30 -19.89 -9.35
C ALA A 756 -4.97 -18.64 -10.18
N THR A 757 -3.81 -18.04 -9.95
CA THR A 757 -3.33 -16.84 -10.65
C THR A 757 -2.70 -17.10 -12.01
N ARG A 758 -2.62 -18.37 -12.45
CA ARG A 758 -1.95 -18.81 -13.69
C ARG A 758 -0.50 -18.32 -13.83
N GLY A 759 0.23 -18.20 -12.72
CA GLY A 759 1.61 -17.76 -12.72
C GLY A 759 1.86 -16.28 -12.45
N ASP A 760 0.82 -15.45 -12.28
CA ASP A 760 0.99 -14.03 -11.94
C ASP A 760 1.61 -13.85 -10.54
N LEU A 761 1.27 -14.72 -9.58
CA LEU A 761 1.85 -14.71 -8.22
C LEU A 761 2.59 -16.00 -7.94
N LYS A 762 3.93 -15.93 -7.80
CA LYS A 762 4.79 -17.08 -7.55
C LYS A 762 5.44 -17.00 -6.17
N PHE A 763 5.13 -17.98 -5.32
CA PHE A 763 5.70 -18.12 -3.99
C PHE A 763 6.53 -19.42 -3.89
N SER A 764 7.81 -19.37 -4.27
CA SER A 764 8.71 -20.54 -4.11
C SER A 764 9.14 -20.76 -2.67
N PHE A 765 9.10 -19.71 -1.84
CA PHE A 765 9.68 -19.69 -0.49
C PHE A 765 9.25 -20.86 0.40
N ALA A 766 7.95 -21.20 0.43
CA ALA A 766 7.48 -22.34 1.23
C ALA A 766 8.08 -23.68 0.74
N ARG A 767 8.20 -23.87 -0.57
CA ARG A 767 8.82 -25.06 -1.17
C ARG A 767 10.31 -25.11 -0.89
N ASP A 768 10.98 -23.96 -0.97
CA ASP A 768 12.41 -23.83 -0.69
C ASP A 768 12.70 -24.20 0.78
N LEU A 769 11.90 -23.71 1.73
CA LEU A 769 12.00 -24.08 3.15
C LEU A 769 11.79 -25.58 3.40
N ALA A 770 10.82 -26.20 2.74
CA ALA A 770 10.59 -27.65 2.87
C ALA A 770 11.77 -28.47 2.32
N ASN A 771 12.38 -28.03 1.22
CA ASN A 771 13.57 -28.67 0.66
C ASN A 771 14.78 -28.56 1.61
N ILE A 772 15.00 -27.39 2.19
CA ILE A 772 16.08 -27.18 3.17
C ILE A 772 15.86 -28.07 4.41
N ALA A 773 14.62 -28.14 4.92
CA ALA A 773 14.27 -29.02 6.04
C ALA A 773 14.54 -30.50 5.72
N ARG A 774 14.13 -30.97 4.53
CA ARG A 774 14.38 -32.35 4.07
C ARG A 774 15.87 -32.67 4.05
N ASN A 775 16.69 -31.76 3.51
CA ASN A 775 18.14 -31.93 3.46
C ASN A 775 18.75 -31.99 4.85
N ALA A 776 18.28 -31.16 5.80
CA ALA A 776 18.73 -31.18 7.18
C ALA A 776 18.41 -32.53 7.88
N ILE A 777 17.22 -33.09 7.66
CA ILE A 777 16.83 -34.40 8.19
C ILE A 777 17.71 -35.51 7.60
N HIS A 778 17.96 -35.50 6.28
CA HIS A 778 18.83 -36.48 5.63
C HIS A 778 20.27 -36.40 6.17
N ALA A 779 20.86 -35.22 6.23
CA ALA A 779 22.21 -35.01 6.74
C ALA A 779 22.35 -35.48 8.20
N ALA A 780 21.30 -35.31 9.02
CA ALA A 780 21.32 -35.76 10.41
C ALA A 780 21.21 -37.28 10.58
N LYS A 781 20.68 -38.01 9.58
CA LYS A 781 20.57 -39.48 9.56
C LYS A 781 21.82 -40.18 9.05
N GLU A 782 22.69 -39.49 8.31
CA GLU A 782 23.95 -40.08 7.86
C GLU A 782 24.85 -40.39 9.08
N PRO A 783 25.40 -41.62 9.17
CA PRO A 783 26.35 -41.95 10.23
C PRO A 783 27.61 -41.11 10.01
N VAL A 784 28.02 -40.39 11.05
CA VAL A 784 29.30 -39.66 11.05
C VAL A 784 30.40 -40.69 10.75
N SER A 785 31.05 -40.56 9.60
CA SER A 785 32.16 -41.42 9.20
C SER A 785 33.33 -41.24 10.16
N ASP A 786 33.79 -42.33 10.78
CA ASP A 786 34.98 -42.42 11.64
C ASP A 786 36.29 -42.20 10.84
N ALA A 787 36.52 -40.98 10.35
CA ALA A 787 37.80 -40.53 9.82
C ALA A 787 38.11 -39.09 10.28
N LEU A 788 38.80 -39.02 11.43
CA LEU A 788 39.42 -37.91 12.19
C LEU A 788 40.10 -36.76 11.37
N PRO A 789 40.34 -35.55 11.95
CA PRO A 789 40.89 -35.34 13.30
C PRO A 789 40.20 -34.34 14.24
N SER A 790 40.41 -34.62 15.52
CA SER A 790 40.08 -33.88 16.73
C SER A 790 40.16 -32.35 16.62
N LEU A 791 39.03 -31.67 16.85
CA LEU A 791 38.98 -30.32 17.39
C LEU A 791 38.38 -30.41 18.80
N GLY A 792 39.22 -30.15 19.79
CA GLY A 792 38.89 -30.32 21.19
C GLY A 792 37.76 -29.42 21.64
N LEU A 793 36.68 -30.03 22.14
CA LEU A 793 35.84 -29.45 23.17
C LEU A 793 35.81 -30.45 24.33
N HIS A 794 36.58 -30.13 25.37
CA HIS A 794 36.59 -30.85 26.65
C HIS A 794 35.28 -30.62 27.41
N GLY A 795 34.65 -31.73 27.80
CA GLY A 795 33.99 -31.97 29.11
C GLY A 795 32.67 -31.25 29.37
N ASN A 796 31.58 -31.89 29.80
CA ASN A 796 31.49 -33.10 30.62
C ASN A 796 30.28 -33.95 30.20
N GLU A 797 30.57 -35.24 29.98
CA GLU A 797 29.61 -36.33 30.13
C GLU A 797 29.22 -36.46 31.61
N MET A 798 27.95 -36.73 31.89
CA MET A 798 27.58 -37.51 33.06
C MET A 798 26.26 -38.27 32.86
N SER A 799 26.42 -39.58 32.72
CA SER A 799 25.57 -40.70 33.18
C SER A 799 24.11 -40.78 32.72
N HIS A 800 23.88 -41.68 31.77
CA HIS A 800 22.76 -42.61 31.79
C HIS A 800 22.79 -43.41 33.10
N ASP A 801 21.72 -43.31 33.91
CA ASP A 801 21.07 -44.43 34.61
C ASP A 801 20.04 -43.90 35.63
N ALA A 802 18.80 -44.39 35.49
CA ALA A 802 17.72 -44.52 36.50
C ALA A 802 16.33 -44.15 35.94
N PHE A 803 15.78 -45.01 35.06
CA PHE A 803 14.33 -45.13 34.95
C PHE A 803 13.83 -45.97 36.12
N SER A 804 13.36 -45.29 37.17
CA SER A 804 12.46 -45.85 38.17
C SER A 804 11.06 -45.39 37.84
N THR A 805 10.22 -46.34 37.44
CA THR A 805 8.77 -46.19 37.32
C THR A 805 8.19 -45.72 38.65
N ASP A 806 7.54 -44.55 38.67
CA ASP A 806 6.51 -44.29 39.66
C ASP A 806 5.36 -43.53 38.99
N SER A 807 4.26 -44.26 38.80
CA SER A 807 3.00 -43.75 38.27
C SER A 807 2.18 -43.17 39.43
N SER A 808 1.94 -41.86 39.41
CA SER A 808 0.66 -41.27 39.86
C SER A 808 0.71 -39.75 39.71
N TYR A 809 -0.45 -39.18 39.36
CA TYR A 809 -0.74 -37.75 39.17
C TYR A 809 -0.48 -37.14 37.79
N ILE A 810 -1.33 -37.48 36.80
CA ILE A 810 -2.02 -36.50 35.93
C ILE A 810 -3.35 -37.14 35.47
N GLU A 811 -4.47 -36.69 36.02
CA GLU A 811 -5.80 -36.71 35.38
C GLU A 811 -6.27 -35.26 35.23
N ASP A 812 -7.11 -35.01 34.24
CA ASP A 812 -7.66 -33.73 33.77
C ASP A 812 -6.76 -32.82 32.91
N SER A 813 -6.51 -33.27 31.68
CA SER A 813 -6.60 -32.38 30.52
C SER A 813 -7.23 -33.12 29.35
N GLY A 814 -8.47 -32.76 29.00
CA GLY A 814 -9.22 -33.25 27.84
C GLY A 814 -8.65 -32.75 26.51
N LEU A 815 -7.39 -33.05 26.23
CA LEU A 815 -6.80 -33.01 24.90
C LEU A 815 -6.98 -34.40 24.30
N LEU A 816 -7.89 -34.48 23.32
CA LEU A 816 -8.16 -35.70 22.56
C LEU A 816 -6.83 -36.29 22.05
N SER A 817 -6.55 -37.50 22.50
CA SER A 817 -5.49 -38.37 22.01
C SER A 817 -5.74 -38.67 20.53
N TRP A 818 -4.75 -38.39 19.69
CA TRP A 818 -4.72 -38.90 18.32
C TRP A 818 -4.00 -40.25 18.37
N GLU A 819 -4.73 -41.29 18.75
CA GLU A 819 -4.27 -42.66 18.53
C GLU A 819 -4.40 -43.02 17.06
N SER A 820 -3.30 -43.54 16.54
CA SER A 820 -3.14 -44.10 15.20
C SER A 820 -3.94 -45.40 15.07
N SER A 821 -5.11 -45.36 14.45
CA SER A 821 -5.68 -46.52 13.75
C SER A 821 -6.86 -46.07 12.88
N GLU A 822 -6.95 -46.67 11.69
CA GLU A 822 -8.02 -46.51 10.68
C GLU A 822 -7.86 -45.38 9.65
N TRP A 823 -6.75 -45.43 8.90
CA TRP A 823 -6.71 -44.90 7.52
C TRP A 823 -6.69 -46.09 6.55
N ALA A 824 -7.86 -46.66 6.28
CA ALA A 824 -8.07 -47.52 5.13
C ALA A 824 -9.13 -46.87 4.24
N PHE A 825 -8.70 -46.11 3.23
CA PHE A 825 -9.58 -45.68 2.14
C PHE A 825 -9.13 -46.32 0.83
N GLN A 826 -10.04 -47.14 0.31
CA GLN A 826 -9.99 -47.79 -0.99
C GLN A 826 -10.03 -46.75 -2.12
N PHE A 827 -9.11 -46.87 -3.07
CA PHE A 827 -9.20 -46.20 -4.37
C PHE A 827 -10.37 -46.76 -5.18
N PRO A 828 -11.23 -45.94 -5.80
CA PRO A 828 -12.08 -46.39 -6.90
C PRO A 828 -11.20 -46.62 -8.13
N ALA A 829 -11.22 -47.85 -8.63
CA ALA A 829 -10.59 -48.23 -9.89
C ALA A 829 -11.18 -47.42 -11.06
N LEU A 830 -10.32 -46.73 -11.80
CA LEU A 830 -10.58 -46.42 -13.21
C LEU A 830 -9.73 -47.36 -14.05
N GLY A 831 -10.42 -48.25 -14.75
CA GLY A 831 -9.86 -49.29 -15.61
C GLY A 831 -9.11 -48.74 -16.81
N GLY A 832 -8.16 -49.54 -17.27
CA GLY A 832 -7.18 -49.17 -18.27
C GLY A 832 -7.69 -49.07 -19.70
N VAL A 833 -6.87 -48.37 -20.49
CA VAL A 833 -6.63 -48.68 -21.91
C VAL A 833 -5.11 -48.64 -22.05
N GLY A 834 -4.52 -49.80 -22.31
CA GLY A 834 -3.09 -49.95 -22.53
C GLY A 834 -2.69 -49.61 -23.95
N LEU A 835 -1.40 -49.31 -24.13
CA LEU A 835 -0.65 -49.58 -25.35
C LEU A 835 0.78 -49.97 -24.95
N ILE A 836 1.11 -51.21 -25.32
CA ILE A 836 2.43 -51.80 -25.59
C ILE A 836 3.12 -50.91 -26.65
N ASP A 837 4.41 -50.56 -26.67
CA ASP A 837 5.71 -51.14 -26.26
C ASP A 837 6.62 -50.05 -25.67
#